data_AF-A0AAW7SX24-F1
#
_entry.id   AF-A0AAW7SX24-F1
#
_cell.length_a   1.000
_cell.length_b   1.000
_cell.length_c   1.000
_cell.angle_alpha   90.00
_cell.angle_beta   90.00
_cell.angle_gamma   90.00
#
_symmetry.space_group_name_H-M   'P 1'
#
loop_
_entity.id
_entity.type
_entity.pdbx_description
1 polymer ?
#
loop_
_entity_poly.entity_id
_entity_poly.type
_entity_poly.pdbx_seq_one_letter_code
_entity_poly.pdbx_strand_id
1 'polypeptide(L)'
;MSFAPNGGIPSGFGGNSLGSLSALGGFAGPIASTVAGQIGPLAGVAGHLDTVQRAVQLAQTGFSLMNKTPAAIADALNNATGGVARLTQLNRYVTIDSPLGPDVLLVGAAVVDEHVNRLPEIHLDLLSHQHDLTPDHLIGQPIKLRLDHDARQSTLERIVMSGGTDNNRYFDGYVASFDRAGNPGRVTQYHMTVVPWFWFLTRSTDCRIFQNKTSREILSEIFQDHGFTDFEFDIHTAQKPIEYIVMYQESYYNFCARLMEQEGLIWTHRYEKEKHFLVIGDTNFVFRSIDGLTTVPYADNEASEFNGIDQLHEGRRFGVGKVTFQDFNHQNPSSPLMLVQAESQMLRHARLDATERFEHQSLYDHSDDGNRYARIAMQAEEAQAHRYTGSGYAWRMTTAGSVTVANHPVMANNQEYVILHVRHEAVNDYTEHAAKMPYRNSFALLPKEIPYRAPRNTPKPVIHGTQSAIVVGPKGEQIHTNGSCVKLHFLWDRRGQMDGSDSMWIRVSQPWAGAGWGAAAIPRIGQEVLVSFNQGDPDNPVIVGRVFNGEQGNPYHGAAGQTMGIKSQTHKGGGSNELRFSDVNGAQEVFLHAQKDMNTVIKDSEAHTVEAGGRTVSLLKGSETKQIAQGGLTETIALTRDTTANVINTKAIASKAGPGMQSHQASDGIEHRVGESVVVMTADSIKLTHGASSILINANGIYLDGPVIHLNQGSAQAPEQALALQWAAAQAMIAEGLASPDPATRAAAVKFASSLKAQQMAKLADHVYHPNDPPPTGWKMATDDPEALKAFRLKPDNFHLDDSNFGAQMYVPDPKVFGDSMKPTIAFKGTQSLKPWGDDMANNMAQGLGDESPYYRKAVTIGSRLEQAGAASGVDFTGHSLGGGMASAAAEASGGSAVTFNAAGLNPETVAQYGGTVQSTNITAYRVDGDILTGLQEGRLGPISDGTAQLMPKAVGTPVTLDGQSITTVGRHMMGDVTTGMNQQVAKDELDLVSQLNSSH
;
A
#
# COMPACT_ATOMS: atom_id res chain seq x y z
N MET A 1 -12.10 -16.10 35.33
CA MET A 1 -11.60 -16.81 36.53
C MET A 1 -12.47 -16.44 37.72
N SER A 2 -12.59 -17.34 38.69
CA SER A 2 -13.65 -17.37 39.71
C SER A 2 -13.52 -16.28 40.79
N PHE A 3 -14.67 -15.89 41.36
CA PHE A 3 -14.79 -15.06 42.55
C PHE A 3 -14.59 -15.89 43.83
N ALA A 4 -13.97 -15.29 44.85
CA ALA A 4 -14.23 -15.55 46.27
C ALA A 4 -13.79 -14.32 47.11
N PRO A 5 -14.62 -13.86 48.07
CA PRO A 5 -14.31 -12.73 48.95
C PRO A 5 -13.79 -13.20 50.32
N ASN A 6 -12.95 -12.39 50.97
CA ASN A 6 -12.68 -12.52 52.41
C ASN A 6 -12.72 -11.14 53.08
N GLY A 7 -13.54 -11.06 54.13
CA GLY A 7 -13.66 -9.89 54.99
C GLY A 7 -12.59 -9.83 56.08
N GLY A 8 -12.58 -8.69 56.79
CA GLY A 8 -11.80 -8.51 58.01
C GLY A 8 -11.70 -7.04 58.41
N ILE A 9 -12.60 -6.60 59.29
CA ILE A 9 -12.52 -5.35 60.08
C ILE A 9 -11.62 -5.65 61.30
N PRO A 10 -10.88 -4.66 61.85
CA PRO A 10 -11.29 -4.14 63.17
C PRO A 10 -11.14 -2.61 63.36
N SER A 11 -12.23 -2.05 63.90
CA SER A 11 -12.40 -0.96 64.89
C SER A 11 -11.24 -0.04 65.30
N GLY A 12 -11.55 1.27 65.39
CA GLY A 12 -10.89 2.27 66.25
C GLY A 12 -11.70 3.57 66.35
N PHE A 13 -12.00 3.98 67.60
CA PHE A 13 -12.99 4.98 68.06
C PHE A 13 -12.55 6.46 68.03
N GLY A 14 -13.55 7.36 68.04
CA GLY A 14 -13.55 8.70 68.70
C GLY A 14 -13.40 9.92 67.77
N GLY A 15 -14.16 11.01 67.84
CA GLY A 15 -15.17 11.48 68.78
C GLY A 15 -15.76 12.85 68.32
N ASN A 16 -16.88 13.23 68.92
CA ASN A 16 -17.71 14.43 68.70
C ASN A 16 -17.00 15.80 68.63
N SER A 17 -17.58 16.75 67.89
CA SER A 17 -18.31 17.89 68.50
C SER A 17 -19.03 18.78 67.48
N LEU A 18 -20.30 19.05 67.80
CA LEU A 18 -21.13 20.13 67.25
C LEU A 18 -20.58 21.49 67.69
N GLY A 19 -20.54 22.45 66.75
CA GLY A 19 -20.21 23.85 66.98
C GLY A 19 -21.21 24.76 66.30
N SER A 20 -21.91 25.53 67.13
CA SER A 20 -22.97 26.52 66.91
C SER A 20 -22.87 27.46 65.69
N LEU A 21 -24.04 27.69 65.10
CA LEU A 21 -24.44 28.85 64.29
C LEU A 21 -24.32 30.18 65.06
N SER A 22 -23.85 31.23 64.39
CA SER A 22 -24.23 32.62 64.65
C SER A 22 -24.19 33.45 63.37
N ALA A 23 -25.19 34.31 63.25
CA ALA A 23 -25.68 35.04 62.08
C ALA A 23 -24.74 36.11 61.51
N LEU A 24 -24.94 36.38 60.20
CA LEU A 24 -24.81 37.62 59.40
C LEU A 24 -24.78 37.12 57.93
N GLY A 25 -25.78 37.25 57.06
CA GLY A 25 -26.55 38.44 56.70
C GLY A 25 -26.18 38.83 55.26
N GLY A 26 -27.00 38.43 54.28
CA GLY A 26 -27.11 39.10 52.97
C GLY A 26 -26.42 38.46 51.75
N PHE A 27 -27.24 38.23 50.72
CA PHE A 27 -26.94 37.94 49.29
C PHE A 27 -26.69 36.47 48.89
N ALA A 28 -27.81 35.84 48.50
CA ALA A 28 -27.86 34.59 47.76
C ALA A 28 -27.46 34.78 46.29
N GLY A 29 -26.43 34.06 45.85
CA GLY A 29 -26.19 33.69 44.46
C GLY A 29 -25.93 32.19 44.40
N PRO A 30 -26.45 31.44 43.42
CA PRO A 30 -26.22 30.01 43.39
C PRO A 30 -24.81 29.73 42.86
N ILE A 31 -23.88 29.46 43.78
CA ILE A 31 -22.67 28.69 43.49
C ILE A 31 -22.99 27.26 43.93
N ALA A 32 -23.29 26.39 42.98
CA ALA A 32 -23.35 24.95 43.20
C ALA A 32 -22.16 24.32 42.46
N SER A 33 -21.05 24.15 43.17
CA SER A 33 -19.99 23.25 42.76
C SER A 33 -19.49 22.48 43.99
N THR A 34 -19.19 21.20 43.75
CA THR A 34 -18.49 20.25 44.63
C THR A 34 -19.29 19.62 45.78
N VAL A 35 -19.96 18.49 45.51
CA VAL A 35 -19.56 17.13 45.92
C VAL A 35 -20.35 16.14 45.07
N ALA A 36 -19.71 15.53 44.07
CA ALA A 36 -20.24 14.36 43.36
C ALA A 36 -19.08 13.39 43.10
N GLY A 37 -18.64 12.72 44.16
CA GLY A 37 -17.75 11.58 44.08
C GLY A 37 -18.57 10.30 44.00
N GLN A 38 -18.43 9.58 42.87
CA GLN A 38 -18.76 8.17 42.67
C GLN A 38 -20.19 7.70 42.95
N ILE A 39 -21.10 7.91 41.99
CA ILE A 39 -22.22 6.99 41.68
C ILE A 39 -22.38 6.98 40.14
N GLY A 40 -22.58 5.79 39.53
CA GLY A 40 -22.56 5.52 38.08
C GLY A 40 -23.63 6.23 37.22
N PRO A 41 -23.69 5.93 35.90
CA PRO A 41 -24.33 6.78 34.88
C PRO A 41 -25.86 6.61 34.88
N LEU A 42 -26.51 7.16 35.91
CA LEU A 42 -27.95 7.43 35.96
C LEU A 42 -28.17 8.77 36.69
N ALA A 43 -27.44 9.81 36.30
CA ALA A 43 -27.69 11.18 36.75
C ALA A 43 -28.85 11.85 35.99
N GLY A 44 -29.91 11.08 35.69
CA GLY A 44 -31.12 11.52 34.99
C GLY A 44 -32.35 11.65 35.89
N VAL A 45 -32.21 11.45 37.21
CA VAL A 45 -33.33 11.57 38.17
C VAL A 45 -32.96 12.58 39.26
N ALA A 46 -32.84 13.85 38.87
CA ALA A 46 -32.92 15.00 39.78
C ALA A 46 -34.39 15.30 40.18
N GLY A 47 -35.21 14.27 40.40
CA GLY A 47 -36.68 14.42 40.53
C GLY A 47 -37.21 14.68 41.93
N HIS A 48 -36.44 14.43 43.00
CA HIS A 48 -36.97 14.51 44.37
C HIS A 48 -36.50 15.72 45.20
N LEU A 49 -35.41 16.40 44.80
CA LEU A 49 -34.98 17.67 45.43
C LEU A 49 -35.72 18.90 44.86
N ASP A 50 -36.46 18.72 43.77
CA ASP A 50 -36.99 19.81 42.93
C ASP A 50 -38.38 20.28 43.37
N THR A 51 -39.24 19.41 43.91
CA THR A 51 -40.61 19.76 44.33
C THR A 51 -40.64 20.86 45.41
N VAL A 52 -39.67 20.85 46.33
CA VAL A 52 -39.54 21.87 47.39
C VAL A 52 -39.08 23.20 46.82
N GLN A 53 -38.10 23.21 45.91
CA GLN A 53 -37.67 24.45 45.25
C GLN A 53 -38.77 25.05 44.36
N ARG A 54 -39.48 24.21 43.61
CA ARG A 54 -40.61 24.63 42.75
C ARG A 54 -41.76 25.23 43.55
N ALA A 55 -42.14 24.58 44.66
CA ALA A 55 -43.18 25.09 45.55
C ALA A 55 -42.76 26.42 46.21
N VAL A 56 -41.49 26.54 46.63
CA VAL A 56 -40.96 27.79 47.19
C VAL A 56 -40.99 28.91 46.15
N GLN A 57 -40.58 28.63 44.91
CA GLN A 57 -40.62 29.60 43.83
C GLN A 57 -42.05 30.07 43.51
N LEU A 58 -43.00 29.15 43.32
CA LEU A 58 -44.41 29.50 43.06
C LEU A 58 -45.04 30.26 44.24
N ALA A 59 -44.71 29.87 45.48
CA ALA A 59 -45.17 30.56 46.68
C ALA A 59 -44.59 31.98 46.75
N GLN A 60 -43.32 32.17 46.40
CA GLN A 60 -42.68 33.49 46.33
C GLN A 60 -43.31 34.36 45.24
N THR A 61 -43.57 33.81 44.05
CA THR A 61 -44.24 34.52 42.95
C THR A 61 -45.64 35.00 43.35
N GLY A 62 -46.48 34.11 43.91
CA GLY A 62 -47.81 34.50 44.39
C GLY A 62 -47.75 35.54 45.50
N PHE A 63 -46.88 35.33 46.48
CA PHE A 63 -46.69 36.25 47.60
C PHE A 63 -46.23 37.64 47.16
N SER A 64 -45.24 37.73 46.26
CA SER A 64 -44.64 39.01 45.87
C SER A 64 -45.58 39.88 45.05
N LEU A 65 -46.42 39.27 44.20
CA LEU A 65 -47.32 39.99 43.30
C LEU A 65 -48.69 40.31 43.93
N MET A 66 -49.25 39.40 44.73
CA MET A 66 -50.60 39.54 45.31
C MET A 66 -50.61 39.83 46.81
N ASN A 67 -49.45 39.90 47.47
CA ASN A 67 -49.33 39.89 48.94
C ASN A 67 -50.05 38.69 49.61
N LYS A 68 -50.32 37.62 48.86
CA LYS A 68 -50.98 36.38 49.30
C LYS A 68 -50.33 35.20 48.57
N THR A 69 -50.02 34.10 49.25
CA THR A 69 -49.51 32.90 48.57
C THR A 69 -50.63 32.16 47.81
N PRO A 70 -50.32 31.36 46.78
CA PRO A 70 -51.32 30.55 46.08
C PRO A 70 -52.06 29.58 47.03
N ALA A 71 -51.36 29.00 48.00
CA ALA A 71 -51.96 28.17 49.04
C ALA A 71 -52.94 28.96 49.93
N ALA A 72 -52.63 30.20 50.32
CA ALA A 72 -53.54 31.04 51.09
C ALA A 72 -54.80 31.41 50.31
N ILE A 73 -54.71 31.55 48.98
CA ILE A 73 -55.87 31.73 48.09
C ILE A 73 -56.75 30.47 48.09
N ALA A 74 -56.15 29.29 47.95
CA ALA A 74 -56.89 28.03 48.02
C ALA A 74 -57.60 27.84 49.38
N ASP A 75 -56.91 28.14 50.48
CA ASP A 75 -57.46 28.09 51.84
C ASP A 75 -58.60 29.10 52.04
N ALA A 76 -58.44 30.34 51.54
CA ALA A 76 -59.49 31.35 51.60
C ALA A 76 -60.75 30.91 50.83
N LEU A 77 -60.59 30.31 49.66
CA LEU A 77 -61.69 29.76 48.86
C LEU A 77 -62.39 28.59 49.59
N ASN A 78 -61.62 27.71 50.21
CA ASN A 78 -62.12 26.56 50.97
C ASN A 78 -62.87 26.99 52.25
N ASN A 79 -62.45 28.07 52.90
CA ASN A 79 -63.01 28.57 54.16
C ASN A 79 -64.15 29.61 54.01
N ALA A 80 -64.41 30.13 52.80
CA ALA A 80 -65.43 31.15 52.59
C ALA A 80 -66.85 30.64 52.97
N THR A 81 -67.66 31.39 53.73
CA THR A 81 -69.04 30.99 54.09
C THR A 81 -70.08 31.63 53.19
N GLY A 82 -70.80 30.83 52.38
CA GLY A 82 -71.85 31.30 51.45
C GLY A 82 -71.93 30.47 50.16
N GLY A 83 -73.03 30.57 49.40
CA GLY A 83 -73.15 29.98 48.07
C GLY A 83 -72.36 30.79 47.04
N VAL A 84 -71.26 30.25 46.52
CA VAL A 84 -70.36 30.94 45.60
C VAL A 84 -70.49 30.35 44.19
N ALA A 85 -70.49 31.20 43.17
CA ALA A 85 -70.51 30.81 41.77
C ALA A 85 -69.27 29.96 41.42
N ARG A 86 -69.43 29.01 40.47
CA ARG A 86 -68.34 28.19 39.94
C ARG A 86 -67.22 29.08 39.39
N LEU A 87 -65.98 28.82 39.78
CA LEU A 87 -64.83 29.58 39.29
C LEU A 87 -64.56 29.23 37.82
N THR A 88 -64.22 30.25 37.03
CA THR A 88 -63.88 30.11 35.61
C THR A 88 -62.62 30.89 35.27
N GLN A 89 -62.01 30.57 34.12
CA GLN A 89 -60.85 31.28 33.57
C GLN A 89 -61.24 32.59 32.84
N LEU A 90 -62.52 32.97 32.84
CA LEU A 90 -62.98 34.21 32.18
C LEU A 90 -62.39 35.45 32.87
N ASN A 91 -61.93 36.42 32.07
CA ASN A 91 -61.29 37.66 32.54
C ASN A 91 -60.07 37.43 33.46
N ARG A 92 -59.36 36.31 33.28
CA ARG A 92 -58.12 36.01 33.98
C ARG A 92 -56.93 36.35 33.11
N TYR A 93 -55.86 36.84 33.73
CA TYR A 93 -54.67 37.28 33.02
C TYR A 93 -53.88 36.10 32.46
N VAL A 94 -53.79 35.01 33.23
CA VAL A 94 -53.18 33.76 32.76
C VAL A 94 -54.23 32.66 32.69
N THR A 95 -54.32 31.96 31.56
CA THR A 95 -55.29 30.88 31.34
C THR A 95 -54.62 29.66 30.74
N ILE A 96 -55.12 28.46 31.04
CA ILE A 96 -54.66 27.18 30.51
C ILE A 96 -55.73 26.51 29.64
N ASP A 97 -55.31 25.98 28.50
CA ASP A 97 -56.04 25.00 27.69
C ASP A 97 -55.41 23.62 27.90
N SER A 98 -56.23 22.61 28.21
CA SER A 98 -55.78 21.26 28.55
C SER A 98 -56.78 20.21 28.04
N PRO A 99 -56.35 18.94 27.88
CA PRO A 99 -57.23 17.86 27.41
C PRO A 99 -58.46 17.59 28.29
N LEU A 100 -58.45 18.06 29.55
CA LEU A 100 -59.58 17.91 30.47
C LEU A 100 -60.75 18.84 30.16
N GLY A 101 -60.55 19.80 29.26
CA GLY A 101 -61.55 20.78 28.85
C GLY A 101 -61.51 22.08 29.67
N PRO A 102 -62.36 23.06 29.30
CA PRO A 102 -62.35 24.38 29.89
C PRO A 102 -62.79 24.36 31.36
N ASP A 103 -62.19 25.25 32.16
CA ASP A 103 -62.52 25.49 33.57
C ASP A 103 -62.43 24.26 34.48
N VAL A 104 -61.71 23.20 34.05
CA VAL A 104 -61.34 22.08 34.93
C VAL A 104 -60.06 22.41 35.71
N LEU A 105 -59.05 22.95 35.04
CA LEU A 105 -57.84 23.48 35.65
C LEU A 105 -57.86 25.00 35.56
N LEU A 106 -57.60 25.67 36.68
CA LEU A 106 -57.62 27.12 36.84
C LEU A 106 -56.23 27.56 37.29
N VAL A 107 -55.57 28.46 36.55
CA VAL A 107 -54.18 28.84 36.86
C VAL A 107 -54.15 29.85 38.01
N GLY A 108 -53.67 29.47 39.18
CA GLY A 108 -53.45 30.38 40.32
C GLY A 108 -52.14 31.17 40.18
N ALA A 109 -51.06 30.50 39.80
CA ALA A 109 -49.78 31.12 39.49
C ALA A 109 -49.07 30.36 38.36
N ALA A 110 -48.28 31.08 37.56
CA ALA A 110 -47.47 30.53 36.50
C ALA A 110 -46.07 31.15 36.54
N VAL A 111 -45.06 30.31 36.49
CA VAL A 111 -43.66 30.66 36.29
C VAL A 111 -43.21 30.04 34.98
N VAL A 112 -42.81 30.85 34.00
CA VAL A 112 -42.27 30.37 32.72
C VAL A 112 -40.82 30.80 32.60
N ASP A 113 -39.89 29.85 32.64
CA ASP A 113 -38.47 30.09 32.45
C ASP A 113 -38.08 29.76 31.00
N GLU A 114 -37.73 30.79 30.22
CA GLU A 114 -37.15 30.65 28.90
C GLU A 114 -35.63 30.84 28.95
N HIS A 115 -34.89 29.96 28.29
CA HIS A 115 -33.44 30.04 28.20
C HIS A 115 -32.92 29.87 26.78
N VAL A 116 -31.84 30.58 26.47
CA VAL A 116 -30.95 30.25 25.35
C VAL A 116 -30.04 29.10 25.75
N ASN A 117 -29.91 28.10 24.87
CA ASN A 117 -29.06 26.92 25.03
C ASN A 117 -29.32 26.09 26.30
N ARG A 118 -30.54 26.15 26.85
CA ARG A 118 -30.99 25.32 27.97
C ARG A 118 -32.49 25.06 27.83
N LEU A 119 -32.95 23.91 28.35
CA LEU A 119 -34.36 23.54 28.29
C LEU A 119 -35.19 24.57 29.10
N PRO A 120 -36.25 25.15 28.51
CA PRO A 120 -37.23 25.92 29.24
C PRO A 120 -38.13 25.00 30.09
N GLU A 121 -38.64 25.54 31.18
CA GLU A 121 -39.60 24.87 32.06
C GLU A 121 -40.73 25.84 32.41
N ILE A 122 -41.96 25.32 32.46
CA ILE A 122 -43.13 26.04 32.90
C ILE A 122 -43.68 25.35 34.14
N HIS A 123 -43.80 26.11 35.23
CA HIS A 123 -44.36 25.62 36.48
C HIS A 123 -45.69 26.32 36.74
N LEU A 124 -46.73 25.54 37.01
CA LEU A 124 -48.07 26.04 37.24
C LEU A 124 -48.57 25.59 38.61
N ASP A 125 -49.11 26.55 39.35
CA ASP A 125 -50.01 26.33 40.47
C ASP A 125 -51.44 26.38 39.96
N LEU A 126 -52.18 25.30 40.17
CA LEU A 126 -53.50 25.08 39.58
C LEU A 126 -54.53 24.82 40.67
N LEU A 127 -55.74 25.34 40.47
CA LEU A 127 -56.92 25.03 41.26
C LEU A 127 -57.90 24.22 40.40
N SER A 128 -58.59 23.25 41.01
CA SER A 128 -59.70 22.55 40.38
C SER A 128 -60.84 22.34 41.35
N HIS A 129 -62.07 22.40 40.86
CA HIS A 129 -63.24 21.89 41.60
C HIS A 129 -63.29 20.35 41.64
N GLN A 130 -62.46 19.67 40.84
CA GLN A 130 -62.35 18.21 40.85
C GLN A 130 -61.22 17.76 41.80
N HIS A 131 -61.53 16.78 42.65
CA HIS A 131 -60.65 16.31 43.73
C HIS A 131 -59.92 14.99 43.40
N ASP A 132 -60.32 14.36 42.30
CA ASP A 132 -59.97 13.02 41.85
C ASP A 132 -59.30 13.04 40.47
N LEU A 133 -58.71 14.17 40.06
CA LEU A 133 -57.94 14.25 38.82
C LEU A 133 -56.78 13.27 38.85
N THR A 134 -56.74 12.36 37.88
CA THR A 134 -55.69 11.36 37.73
C THR A 134 -54.58 11.88 36.80
N PRO A 135 -53.29 11.73 37.17
CA PRO A 135 -52.16 12.14 36.32
C PRO A 135 -52.16 11.45 34.95
N ASP A 136 -52.66 10.22 34.84
CA ASP A 136 -52.62 9.41 33.62
C ASP A 136 -53.28 10.08 32.39
N HIS A 137 -54.24 10.96 32.61
CA HIS A 137 -54.91 11.71 31.54
C HIS A 137 -54.19 13.01 31.14
N LEU A 138 -53.13 13.38 31.85
CA LEU A 138 -52.40 14.64 31.66
C LEU A 138 -50.92 14.41 31.30
N ILE A 139 -50.24 13.46 31.94
CA ILE A 139 -48.81 13.21 31.72
C ILE A 139 -48.54 12.93 30.23
N GLY A 140 -47.59 13.67 29.66
CA GLY A 140 -47.22 13.60 28.25
C GLY A 140 -48.21 14.25 27.28
N GLN A 141 -49.33 14.79 27.75
CA GLN A 141 -50.29 15.50 26.90
C GLN A 141 -49.87 16.95 26.68
N PRO A 142 -50.22 17.55 25.53
CA PRO A 142 -49.98 18.95 25.28
C PRO A 142 -50.94 19.83 26.08
N ILE A 143 -50.44 20.97 26.56
CA ILE A 143 -51.23 22.06 27.15
C ILE A 143 -50.78 23.38 26.55
N LYS A 144 -51.63 24.40 26.65
CA LYS A 144 -51.32 25.76 26.21
C LYS A 144 -51.65 26.77 27.31
N LEU A 145 -50.65 27.56 27.68
CA LEU A 145 -50.78 28.73 28.54
C LEU A 145 -50.95 29.97 27.67
N ARG A 146 -51.85 30.86 28.09
CA ARG A 146 -52.08 32.16 27.44
C ARG A 146 -52.00 33.27 28.47
N LEU A 147 -51.17 34.28 28.21
CA LEU A 147 -51.15 35.56 28.91
C LEU A 147 -52.00 36.56 28.11
N ASP A 148 -53.05 37.06 28.76
CA ASP A 148 -54.06 37.98 28.21
C ASP A 148 -53.88 39.36 28.84
N HIS A 149 -53.18 40.25 28.12
CA HIS A 149 -52.89 41.59 28.63
C HIS A 149 -54.16 42.45 28.75
N ASP A 150 -55.20 42.16 27.95
CA ASP A 150 -56.44 42.91 27.93
C ASP A 150 -57.47 42.40 28.95
N ALA A 151 -57.12 41.38 29.75
CA ALA A 151 -57.98 40.81 30.81
C ALA A 151 -58.38 41.82 31.90
N ARG A 152 -57.75 43.00 31.97
CA ARG A 152 -58.12 44.11 32.86
C ARG A 152 -59.36 44.88 32.39
N GLN A 153 -59.76 44.75 31.13
CA GLN A 153 -60.89 45.47 30.52
C GLN A 153 -62.19 44.69 30.67
N SER A 154 -63.31 45.39 30.86
CA SER A 154 -64.62 44.75 30.96
C SER A 154 -65.02 44.08 29.64
N THR A 155 -65.87 43.04 29.72
CA THR A 155 -66.30 42.26 28.53
C THR A 155 -67.01 43.13 27.47
N LEU A 156 -67.61 44.26 27.86
CA LEU A 156 -68.22 45.25 26.96
C LEU A 156 -67.19 46.13 26.24
N GLU A 157 -66.09 46.52 26.91
CA GLU A 157 -65.01 47.32 26.30
C GLU A 157 -64.24 46.50 25.24
N ARG A 158 -64.05 45.20 25.51
CA ARG A 158 -63.42 44.26 24.55
C ARG A 158 -64.15 44.13 23.22
N ILE A 159 -65.49 44.20 23.21
CA ILE A 159 -66.32 44.06 22.00
C ILE A 159 -66.24 45.31 21.11
N VAL A 160 -66.00 46.48 21.71
CA VAL A 160 -65.93 47.76 21.00
C VAL A 160 -64.52 48.04 20.45
N MET A 161 -63.48 47.51 21.10
CA MET A 161 -62.07 47.74 20.74
C MET A 161 -61.44 46.66 19.84
N SER A 162 -62.16 45.59 19.49
CA SER A 162 -61.64 44.47 18.69
C SER A 162 -61.43 44.81 17.20
N GLY A 163 -60.49 45.71 16.92
CA GLY A 163 -59.79 45.83 15.65
C GLY A 163 -58.74 44.72 15.50
N GLY A 164 -59.19 43.46 15.45
CA GLY A 164 -58.51 42.32 14.80
C GLY A 164 -57.09 41.88 15.22
N THR A 165 -56.39 42.52 16.17
CA THR A 165 -55.02 42.13 16.54
C THR A 165 -54.97 41.29 17.81
N ASP A 166 -54.35 40.11 17.73
CA ASP A 166 -54.20 39.17 18.85
C ASP A 166 -53.14 39.71 19.83
N ASN A 167 -53.57 40.36 20.91
CA ASN A 167 -52.69 40.97 21.92
C ASN A 167 -52.37 40.00 23.09
N ASN A 168 -52.21 38.71 22.77
CA ASN A 168 -51.89 37.66 23.74
C ASN A 168 -50.44 37.17 23.55
N ARG A 169 -49.89 36.57 24.60
CA ARG A 169 -48.70 35.72 24.52
C ARG A 169 -49.07 34.28 24.84
N TYR A 170 -48.49 33.36 24.09
CA TYR A 170 -48.75 31.93 24.22
C TYR A 170 -47.49 31.20 24.65
N PHE A 171 -47.68 30.14 25.43
CA PHE A 171 -46.68 29.12 25.70
C PHE A 171 -47.36 27.77 25.58
N ASP A 172 -46.71 26.80 24.96
CA ASP A 172 -47.24 25.45 24.84
C ASP A 172 -46.14 24.44 25.16
N GLY A 173 -46.55 23.24 25.52
CA GLY A 173 -45.63 22.17 25.84
C GLY A 173 -46.36 20.96 26.38
N TYR A 174 -45.60 20.00 26.88
CA TYR A 174 -46.10 18.71 27.33
C TYR A 174 -45.97 18.59 28.83
N VAL A 175 -46.98 18.02 29.49
CA VAL A 175 -46.97 17.84 30.94
C VAL A 175 -45.91 16.79 31.32
N ALA A 176 -44.86 17.21 32.02
CA ALA A 176 -43.81 16.34 32.55
C ALA A 176 -44.15 15.79 33.94
N SER A 177 -44.84 16.57 34.78
CA SER A 177 -45.29 16.15 36.10
C SER A 177 -46.60 16.82 36.48
N PHE A 178 -47.42 16.12 37.27
CA PHE A 178 -48.69 16.62 37.80
C PHE A 178 -48.91 16.05 39.21
N ASP A 179 -48.87 16.92 40.21
CA ASP A 179 -48.90 16.57 41.63
C ASP A 179 -50.10 17.21 42.32
N ARG A 180 -50.79 16.48 43.21
CA ARG A 180 -51.79 17.07 44.10
C ARG A 180 -51.07 17.70 45.30
N ALA A 181 -51.17 19.01 45.45
CA ALA A 181 -50.42 19.78 46.44
C ALA A 181 -51.19 20.08 47.74
N GLY A 182 -52.52 20.19 47.66
CA GLY A 182 -53.39 20.55 48.79
C GLY A 182 -54.42 19.48 49.16
N ASN A 183 -54.97 19.57 50.37
CA ASN A 183 -56.11 18.73 50.78
C ASN A 183 -57.39 19.13 50.02
N PRO A 184 -58.27 18.17 49.69
CA PRO A 184 -59.55 18.48 49.05
C PRO A 184 -60.45 19.35 49.92
N GLY A 185 -61.01 20.41 49.32
CA GLY A 185 -62.01 21.31 49.92
C GLY A 185 -63.09 21.66 48.91
N ARG A 186 -63.39 22.95 48.71
CA ARG A 186 -64.17 23.44 47.56
C ARG A 186 -63.37 23.49 46.27
N VAL A 187 -62.07 23.67 46.41
CA VAL A 187 -61.07 23.51 45.36
C VAL A 187 -59.94 22.63 45.88
N THR A 188 -59.28 21.92 44.98
CA THR A 188 -58.02 21.21 45.24
C THR A 188 -56.91 21.90 44.47
N GLN A 189 -55.77 22.08 45.15
CA GLN A 189 -54.56 22.63 44.57
C GLN A 189 -53.71 21.51 43.95
N TYR A 190 -53.21 21.77 42.74
CA TYR A 190 -52.31 20.90 41.99
C TYR A 190 -51.10 21.70 41.50
N HIS A 191 -49.96 21.03 41.34
CA HIS A 191 -48.78 21.57 40.68
C HIS A 191 -48.55 20.83 39.37
N MET A 192 -48.20 21.57 38.32
CA MET A 192 -47.90 21.02 37.01
C MET A 192 -46.57 21.56 36.51
N THR A 193 -45.70 20.69 36.00
CA THR A 193 -44.52 21.09 35.22
C THR A 193 -44.74 20.74 33.76
N VAL A 194 -44.48 21.70 32.87
CA VAL A 194 -44.65 21.57 31.43
C VAL A 194 -43.31 21.87 30.76
N VAL A 195 -42.97 21.05 29.76
CA VAL A 195 -41.65 21.04 29.08
C VAL A 195 -41.85 21.03 27.56
N PRO A 196 -40.89 21.52 26.76
CA PRO A 196 -40.98 21.45 25.30
C PRO A 196 -40.74 20.01 24.80
N TRP A 197 -41.02 19.76 23.52
CA TRP A 197 -40.79 18.43 22.93
C TRP A 197 -39.31 18.00 23.03
N PHE A 198 -38.38 18.95 22.95
CA PHE A 198 -36.93 18.66 22.99
C PHE A 198 -36.50 18.00 24.31
N TRP A 199 -37.25 18.21 25.39
CA TRP A 199 -37.02 17.53 26.67
C TRP A 199 -37.19 16.01 26.58
N PHE A 200 -38.06 15.48 25.71
CA PHE A 200 -38.25 14.02 25.60
C PHE A 200 -36.98 13.29 25.17
N LEU A 201 -36.05 13.98 24.49
CA LEU A 201 -34.75 13.41 24.14
C LEU A 201 -33.85 13.14 25.35
N THR A 202 -34.20 13.64 26.54
CA THR A 202 -33.55 13.31 27.82
C THR A 202 -34.01 11.97 28.40
N ARG A 203 -35.03 11.32 27.82
CA ARG A 203 -35.66 10.08 28.34
C ARG A 203 -35.10 8.81 27.69
N SER A 204 -34.36 8.94 26.59
CA SER A 204 -33.77 7.81 25.87
C SER A 204 -32.27 8.00 25.72
N THR A 205 -31.53 6.90 25.83
CA THR A 205 -30.07 6.83 25.62
C THR A 205 -29.75 5.85 24.50
N ASP A 206 -28.62 6.03 23.84
CA ASP A 206 -28.19 5.16 22.73
C ASP A 206 -26.66 5.15 22.58
N CYS A 207 -26.18 4.19 21.77
CA CYS A 207 -24.86 4.23 21.17
C CYS A 207 -25.01 4.26 19.65
N ARG A 208 -24.51 5.30 18.99
CA ARG A 208 -24.70 5.53 17.55
C ARG A 208 -23.51 6.27 16.96
N ILE A 209 -23.10 5.85 15.77
CA ILE A 209 -22.04 6.48 14.99
C ILE A 209 -22.68 7.33 13.90
N PHE A 210 -22.22 8.56 13.74
CA PHE A 210 -22.55 9.43 12.60
C PHE A 210 -21.28 9.70 11.79
N GLN A 211 -21.37 9.59 10.47
CA GLN A 211 -20.23 9.76 9.58
C GLN A 211 -20.57 10.66 8.40
N ASN A 212 -19.61 11.50 8.02
CA ASN A 212 -19.68 12.38 6.85
C ASN A 212 -20.99 13.20 6.78
N LYS A 213 -21.44 13.71 7.93
CA LYS A 213 -22.68 14.50 8.06
C LYS A 213 -22.39 15.82 8.76
N THR A 214 -23.08 16.86 8.34
CA THR A 214 -23.09 18.16 9.04
C THR A 214 -23.87 18.05 10.35
N SER A 215 -23.61 18.95 11.30
CA SER A 215 -24.38 18.98 12.56
C SER A 215 -25.87 19.21 12.33
N ARG A 216 -26.26 20.00 11.32
CA ARG A 216 -27.66 20.15 10.91
C ARG A 216 -28.31 18.83 10.48
N GLU A 217 -27.62 18.04 9.65
CA GLU A 217 -28.14 16.74 9.20
C GLU A 217 -28.28 15.77 10.37
N ILE A 218 -27.28 15.72 11.26
CA ILE A 218 -27.32 14.86 12.46
C ILE A 218 -28.49 15.24 13.37
N LEU A 219 -28.66 16.52 13.67
CA LEU A 219 -29.75 17.01 14.52
C LEU A 219 -31.12 16.71 13.88
N SER A 220 -31.27 16.98 12.58
CA SER A 220 -32.50 16.72 11.84
C SER A 220 -32.87 15.23 11.86
N GLU A 221 -31.90 14.36 11.62
CA GLU A 221 -32.07 12.91 11.64
C GLU A 221 -32.55 12.43 13.02
N ILE A 222 -31.92 12.90 14.11
CA ILE A 222 -32.34 12.53 15.47
C ILE A 222 -33.77 13.02 15.77
N PHE A 223 -34.10 14.27 15.42
CA PHE A 223 -35.42 14.82 15.73
C PHE A 223 -36.52 14.09 14.97
N GLN A 224 -36.28 13.79 13.69
CA GLN A 224 -37.23 13.06 12.83
C GLN A 224 -37.37 11.59 13.25
N ASP A 225 -36.28 10.91 13.62
CA ASP A 225 -36.31 9.54 14.15
C ASP A 225 -37.20 9.44 15.41
N HIS A 226 -37.27 10.52 16.20
CA HIS A 226 -38.12 10.64 17.38
C HIS A 226 -39.52 11.22 17.11
N GLY A 227 -39.86 11.48 15.85
CA GLY A 227 -41.20 11.94 15.44
C GLY A 227 -41.45 13.45 15.60
N PHE A 228 -40.41 14.25 15.81
CA PHE A 228 -40.53 15.70 15.96
C PHE A 228 -40.19 16.45 14.67
N THR A 229 -41.02 17.43 14.32
CA THR A 229 -40.88 18.23 13.08
C THR A 229 -40.87 19.73 13.31
N ASP A 230 -41.19 20.20 14.52
CA ASP A 230 -41.26 21.62 14.84
C ASP A 230 -39.90 22.17 15.28
N PHE A 231 -38.99 22.25 14.31
CA PHE A 231 -37.68 22.88 14.45
C PHE A 231 -37.30 23.68 13.20
N GLU A 232 -36.49 24.70 13.38
CA GLU A 232 -36.02 25.58 12.31
C GLU A 232 -34.52 25.81 12.42
N PHE A 233 -33.85 25.92 11.28
CA PHE A 233 -32.43 26.27 11.20
C PHE A 233 -32.24 27.66 10.59
N ASP A 234 -31.59 28.56 11.34
CA ASP A 234 -31.19 29.91 10.93
C ASP A 234 -29.66 30.02 10.92
N ILE A 235 -29.05 29.27 9.99
CA ILE A 235 -27.61 29.07 9.88
C ILE A 235 -27.07 29.91 8.71
N HIS A 236 -26.15 30.82 8.99
CA HIS A 236 -25.60 31.75 8.00
C HIS A 236 -24.14 31.44 7.60
N THR A 237 -23.47 30.54 8.32
CA THR A 237 -22.12 30.08 8.02
C THR A 237 -22.13 28.74 7.30
N ALA A 238 -21.10 28.52 6.47
CA ALA A 238 -20.94 27.25 5.76
C ALA A 238 -20.59 26.12 6.76
N GLN A 239 -21.40 25.06 6.77
CA GLN A 239 -21.15 23.90 7.62
C GLN A 239 -20.30 22.86 6.88
N LYS A 240 -19.24 22.38 7.53
CA LYS A 240 -18.43 21.26 7.03
C LYS A 240 -18.99 19.94 7.58
N PRO A 241 -19.00 18.86 6.79
CA PRO A 241 -19.33 17.54 7.30
C PRO A 241 -18.30 17.10 8.36
N ILE A 242 -18.81 16.51 9.44
CA ILE A 242 -17.99 15.86 10.46
C ILE A 242 -17.71 14.44 9.97
N GLU A 243 -16.43 14.08 9.84
CA GLU A 243 -16.03 12.76 9.32
C GLU A 243 -16.57 11.63 10.20
N TYR A 244 -16.40 11.74 11.52
CA TYR A 244 -16.76 10.71 12.49
C TYR A 244 -17.10 11.33 13.85
N ILE A 245 -18.30 11.06 14.37
CA ILE A 245 -18.72 11.43 15.73
C ILE A 245 -19.64 10.38 16.32
N VAL A 246 -19.43 10.06 17.60
CA VAL A 246 -20.06 8.94 18.28
C VAL A 246 -20.90 9.45 19.44
N MET A 247 -22.18 9.11 19.43
CA MET A 247 -23.04 9.12 20.60
C MET A 247 -22.74 7.85 21.40
N TYR A 248 -22.27 7.96 22.65
CA TYR A 248 -21.87 6.80 23.45
C TYR A 248 -22.43 6.87 24.87
N GLN A 249 -23.37 5.97 25.20
CA GLN A 249 -24.01 5.86 26.52
C GLN A 249 -24.51 7.19 27.09
N GLU A 250 -25.05 8.05 26.23
CA GLU A 250 -25.60 9.35 26.60
C GLU A 250 -27.03 9.49 26.08
N SER A 251 -27.77 10.47 26.61
CA SER A 251 -29.11 10.76 26.11
C SER A 251 -29.06 11.48 24.76
N TYR A 252 -30.09 11.35 23.94
CA TYR A 252 -30.17 12.11 22.68
C TYR A 252 -30.07 13.61 22.94
N TYR A 253 -30.67 14.10 24.02
CA TYR A 253 -30.53 15.49 24.44
C TYR A 253 -29.06 15.88 24.71
N ASN A 254 -28.33 15.10 25.52
CA ASN A 254 -26.94 15.41 25.83
C ASN A 254 -26.06 15.41 24.56
N PHE A 255 -26.28 14.44 23.68
CA PHE A 255 -25.59 14.38 22.39
C PHE A 255 -25.87 15.62 21.53
N CYS A 256 -27.15 15.98 21.35
CA CYS A 256 -27.54 17.18 20.61
C CYS A 256 -26.98 18.45 21.25
N ALA A 257 -27.06 18.58 22.58
CA ALA A 257 -26.57 19.75 23.32
C ALA A 257 -25.06 19.91 23.16
N ARG A 258 -24.25 18.87 23.41
CA ARG A 258 -22.79 18.96 23.25
C ARG A 258 -22.36 19.17 21.80
N LEU A 259 -23.09 18.62 20.83
CA LEU A 259 -22.84 18.85 19.41
C LEU A 259 -23.11 20.32 19.05
N MET A 260 -24.23 20.88 19.51
CA MET A 260 -24.54 22.29 19.32
C MET A 260 -23.53 23.19 20.02
N GLU A 261 -23.09 22.87 21.25
CA GLU A 261 -22.04 23.59 21.95
C GLU A 261 -20.68 23.55 21.21
N GLN A 262 -20.27 22.39 20.72
CA GLN A 262 -19.03 22.23 19.94
C GLN A 262 -19.07 23.03 18.65
N GLU A 263 -20.18 22.98 17.92
CA GLU A 263 -20.37 23.68 16.65
C GLU A 263 -20.71 25.16 16.82
N GLY A 264 -20.82 25.66 18.06
CA GLY A 264 -21.14 27.04 18.36
C GLY A 264 -22.57 27.44 17.99
N LEU A 265 -23.48 26.47 17.93
CA LEU A 265 -24.89 26.67 17.63
C LEU A 265 -25.64 27.23 18.84
N ILE A 266 -26.47 28.22 18.55
CA ILE A 266 -27.39 28.87 19.46
C ILE A 266 -28.74 28.20 19.28
N TRP A 267 -29.44 27.84 20.36
CA TRP A 267 -30.79 27.32 20.25
C TRP A 267 -31.73 27.88 21.32
N THR A 268 -32.99 28.04 20.95
CA THR A 268 -34.05 28.54 21.82
C THR A 268 -35.43 28.07 21.35
N HIS A 269 -36.47 28.32 22.15
CA HIS A 269 -37.85 27.98 21.83
C HIS A 269 -38.62 29.24 21.44
N ARG A 270 -39.19 29.25 20.23
CA ARG A 270 -40.09 30.30 19.78
C ARG A 270 -41.52 29.81 19.92
N TYR A 271 -42.29 30.44 20.80
CA TYR A 271 -43.68 30.11 21.03
C TYR A 271 -44.59 30.93 20.10
N GLU A 272 -45.48 30.23 19.40
CA GLU A 272 -46.52 30.81 18.57
C GLU A 272 -47.90 30.40 19.11
N LYS A 273 -48.98 30.87 18.48
CA LYS A 273 -50.34 30.65 18.98
C LYS A 273 -50.71 29.17 19.11
N GLU A 274 -50.22 28.33 18.21
CA GLU A 274 -50.63 26.92 18.11
C GLU A 274 -49.56 25.93 18.58
N LYS A 275 -48.28 26.32 18.54
CA LYS A 275 -47.14 25.44 18.79
C LYS A 275 -45.87 26.23 19.11
N HIS A 276 -44.85 25.52 19.58
CA HIS A 276 -43.50 26.04 19.71
C HIS A 276 -42.56 25.41 18.69
N PHE A 277 -41.55 26.17 18.28
CA PHE A 277 -40.45 25.71 17.45
C PHE A 277 -39.14 25.72 18.25
N LEU A 278 -38.34 24.66 18.10
CA LEU A 278 -36.92 24.71 18.46
C LEU A 278 -36.17 25.42 17.32
N VAL A 279 -35.73 26.65 17.57
CA VAL A 279 -34.98 27.46 16.59
C VAL A 279 -33.50 27.32 16.87
N ILE A 280 -32.72 26.94 15.87
CA ILE A 280 -31.27 26.68 15.96
C ILE A 280 -30.54 27.56 14.96
N GLY A 281 -29.61 28.40 15.41
CA GLY A 281 -28.80 29.26 14.54
C GLY A 281 -27.33 29.27 14.93
N ASP A 282 -26.51 30.00 14.19
CA ASP A 282 -25.05 30.08 14.40
C ASP A 282 -24.54 31.51 14.62
N THR A 283 -25.42 32.50 14.62
CA THR A 283 -25.11 33.92 14.83
C THR A 283 -26.24 34.59 15.60
N ASN A 284 -25.99 35.80 16.11
CA ASN A 284 -27.02 36.57 16.81
C ASN A 284 -28.21 37.00 15.91
N PHE A 285 -28.21 36.67 14.61
CA PHE A 285 -29.36 36.89 13.72
C PHE A 285 -30.57 36.01 14.08
N VAL A 286 -30.35 34.91 14.80
CA VAL A 286 -31.43 34.08 15.35
C VAL A 286 -32.34 34.86 16.31
N PHE A 287 -31.82 35.92 16.94
CA PHE A 287 -32.57 36.81 17.83
C PHE A 287 -33.23 37.93 17.02
N ARG A 288 -34.54 37.80 16.77
CA ARG A 288 -35.31 38.74 15.94
C ARG A 288 -35.89 39.87 16.78
N SER A 289 -36.06 41.07 16.21
CA SER A 289 -36.78 42.14 16.91
C SER A 289 -38.17 41.64 17.31
N ILE A 290 -38.58 41.90 18.56
CA ILE A 290 -39.87 41.42 19.07
C ILE A 290 -41.01 42.31 18.56
N ASP A 291 -41.99 41.70 17.89
CA ASP A 291 -43.18 42.40 17.41
C ASP A 291 -43.98 42.99 18.59
N GLY A 292 -44.20 44.31 18.53
CA GLY A 292 -44.85 45.06 19.60
C GLY A 292 -43.95 45.36 20.82
N LEU A 293 -42.64 45.07 20.75
CA LEU A 293 -41.66 45.41 21.78
C LEU A 293 -40.25 45.66 21.19
N THR A 294 -40.14 46.34 20.05
CA THR A 294 -38.82 46.68 19.46
C THR A 294 -38.00 47.58 20.39
N THR A 295 -38.66 48.48 21.11
CA THR A 295 -38.04 49.38 22.09
C THR A 295 -38.72 49.19 23.44
N VAL A 296 -37.93 48.98 24.50
CA VAL A 296 -38.41 48.86 25.87
C VAL A 296 -37.91 50.06 26.70
N PRO A 297 -38.82 50.87 27.27
CA PRO A 297 -38.42 52.00 28.09
C PRO A 297 -37.93 51.53 29.46
N TYR A 298 -36.81 52.09 29.91
CA TYR A 298 -36.42 52.08 31.31
C TYR A 298 -37.16 53.20 32.04
N ALA A 299 -37.91 52.84 33.09
CA ALA A 299 -38.57 53.79 33.97
C ALA A 299 -38.58 53.23 35.40
N ASP A 300 -38.09 53.99 36.37
CA ASP A 300 -38.06 53.63 37.79
C ASP A 300 -39.33 54.08 38.55
N ASN A 301 -40.45 54.20 37.82
CA ASN A 301 -41.74 54.68 38.32
C ASN A 301 -42.91 53.86 37.74
N GLU A 302 -44.13 54.18 38.15
CA GLU A 302 -45.37 53.46 37.76
C GLU A 302 -45.59 53.37 36.23
N ALA A 303 -44.96 54.24 35.42
CA ALA A 303 -45.06 54.14 33.96
C ALA A 303 -44.40 52.86 33.39
N SER A 304 -43.48 52.24 34.13
CA SER A 304 -42.88 50.95 33.74
C SER A 304 -43.88 49.80 33.72
N GLU A 305 -44.98 49.91 34.46
CA GLU A 305 -45.99 48.85 34.64
C GLU A 305 -46.80 48.56 33.37
N PHE A 306 -46.73 49.45 32.38
CA PHE A 306 -47.43 49.31 31.11
C PHE A 306 -46.69 48.45 30.09
N ASN A 307 -45.34 48.48 30.06
CA ASN A 307 -44.52 47.61 29.20
C ASN A 307 -42.99 47.80 29.37
N GLY A 308 -42.53 48.41 30.47
CA GLY A 308 -41.15 48.86 30.67
C GLY A 308 -40.31 47.93 31.55
N ILE A 309 -39.04 48.32 31.71
CA ILE A 309 -38.12 47.73 32.68
C ILE A 309 -37.85 48.73 33.80
N ASP A 310 -37.82 48.24 35.04
CA ASP A 310 -37.64 49.06 36.25
C ASP A 310 -36.25 48.88 36.88
N GLN A 311 -35.58 47.77 36.56
CA GLN A 311 -34.23 47.46 37.03
C GLN A 311 -33.38 46.94 35.87
N LEU A 312 -32.16 47.48 35.75
CA LEU A 312 -31.14 46.96 34.85
C LEU A 312 -29.77 47.10 35.52
N HIS A 313 -29.15 45.98 35.82
CA HIS A 313 -27.85 45.89 36.46
C HIS A 313 -26.81 45.41 35.46
N GLU A 314 -25.79 46.23 35.23
CA GLU A 314 -24.60 45.85 34.46
C GLU A 314 -23.61 45.11 35.35
N GLY A 315 -23.15 43.96 34.89
CA GLY A 315 -22.09 43.16 35.49
C GLY A 315 -20.98 42.86 34.48
N ARG A 316 -19.73 43.00 34.93
CA ARG A 316 -18.53 42.60 34.20
C ARG A 316 -17.77 41.57 35.01
N ARG A 317 -17.26 40.52 34.37
CA ARG A 317 -16.41 39.50 34.98
C ARG A 317 -15.07 39.44 34.27
N PHE A 318 -14.05 39.04 35.01
CA PHE A 318 -12.74 38.76 34.43
C PHE A 318 -12.82 37.46 33.61
N GLY A 319 -12.49 37.54 32.32
CA GLY A 319 -12.36 36.40 31.41
C GLY A 319 -10.90 36.07 31.11
N VAL A 320 -10.65 35.22 30.11
CA VAL A 320 -9.30 34.89 29.62
C VAL A 320 -8.91 35.75 28.41
N GLY A 321 -7.62 36.01 28.23
CA GLY A 321 -7.12 36.81 27.11
C GLY A 321 -7.00 36.02 25.80
N LYS A 322 -6.75 34.72 25.89
CA LYS A 322 -6.73 33.81 24.75
C LYS A 322 -7.16 32.39 25.11
N VAL A 323 -7.69 31.70 24.12
CA VAL A 323 -7.95 30.26 24.14
C VAL A 323 -7.04 29.59 23.11
N THR A 324 -6.33 28.55 23.53
CA THR A 324 -5.38 27.79 22.70
C THR A 324 -5.77 26.32 22.71
N PHE A 325 -5.89 25.73 21.53
CA PHE A 325 -6.05 24.29 21.36
C PHE A 325 -4.84 23.68 20.67
N GLN A 326 -4.49 22.48 21.09
CA GLN A 326 -3.47 21.66 20.45
C GLN A 326 -3.97 20.24 20.23
N ASP A 327 -3.79 19.72 19.02
CA ASP A 327 -4.18 18.34 18.67
C ASP A 327 -3.06 17.63 17.89
N PHE A 328 -3.25 16.38 17.50
CA PHE A 328 -2.31 15.57 16.73
C PHE A 328 -2.99 14.89 15.54
N ASN A 329 -2.63 15.32 14.33
CA ASN A 329 -3.04 14.65 13.10
C ASN A 329 -1.94 13.67 12.63
N HIS A 330 -2.23 12.38 12.70
CA HIS A 330 -1.29 11.32 12.31
C HIS A 330 -0.96 11.26 10.81
N GLN A 331 -1.81 11.82 9.95
CA GLN A 331 -1.55 11.93 8.50
C GLN A 331 -0.52 13.02 8.22
N ASN A 332 -0.47 14.06 9.06
CA ASN A 332 0.45 15.19 8.96
C ASN A 332 1.13 15.49 10.31
N PRO A 333 1.94 14.55 10.87
CA PRO A 333 2.37 14.56 12.27
C PRO A 333 3.31 15.71 12.64
N SER A 334 3.99 16.31 11.66
CA SER A 334 4.88 17.47 11.84
C SER A 334 4.19 18.82 11.62
N SER A 335 2.88 18.83 11.34
CA SER A 335 2.17 20.07 11.02
C SER A 335 2.11 20.98 12.26
N PRO A 336 2.67 22.22 12.18
CA PRO A 336 2.51 23.19 13.26
C PRO A 336 1.08 23.71 13.36
N LEU A 337 0.24 23.46 12.33
CA LEU A 337 -1.12 23.97 12.22
C LEU A 337 -2.11 23.25 13.16
N MET A 338 -1.66 22.22 13.87
CA MET A 338 -2.47 21.57 14.90
C MET A 338 -2.49 22.35 16.23
N LEU A 339 -1.65 23.37 16.38
CA LEU A 339 -1.75 24.36 17.45
C LEU A 339 -2.45 25.61 16.90
N VAL A 340 -3.60 25.95 17.49
CA VAL A 340 -4.46 27.05 17.06
C VAL A 340 -4.82 27.92 18.27
N GLN A 341 -5.01 29.21 18.03
CA GLN A 341 -5.28 30.17 19.10
C GLN A 341 -6.30 31.23 18.66
N ALA A 342 -7.12 31.67 19.61
CA ALA A 342 -8.04 32.78 19.45
C ALA A 342 -7.87 33.76 20.61
N GLU A 343 -7.61 35.03 20.29
CA GLU A 343 -7.47 36.11 21.25
C GLU A 343 -8.79 36.86 21.44
N SER A 344 -8.99 37.42 22.62
CA SER A 344 -10.18 38.21 22.92
C SER A 344 -10.28 39.46 22.03
N GLN A 345 -11.45 39.66 21.43
CA GLN A 345 -11.80 40.84 20.64
C GLN A 345 -12.62 41.85 21.44
N MET A 346 -13.34 41.41 22.49
CA MET A 346 -14.28 42.25 23.26
C MET A 346 -13.75 42.69 24.63
N LEU A 347 -12.86 41.91 25.25
CA LEU A 347 -12.38 42.18 26.60
C LEU A 347 -11.13 43.07 26.56
N ARG A 348 -11.11 44.14 27.36
CA ARG A 348 -9.98 45.09 27.49
C ARG A 348 -9.78 45.46 28.97
N HIS A 349 -8.94 44.70 29.68
CA HIS A 349 -8.76 44.83 31.14
C HIS A 349 -7.28 44.64 31.51
N ALA A 350 -6.83 45.19 32.64
CA ALA A 350 -5.48 44.93 33.15
C ALA A 350 -5.25 43.43 33.39
N ARG A 351 -4.05 42.94 33.07
CA ARG A 351 -3.61 41.53 33.19
C ARG A 351 -4.26 40.53 32.21
N LEU A 352 -5.16 40.96 31.32
CA LEU A 352 -5.80 40.07 30.36
C LEU A 352 -4.79 39.34 29.47
N ASP A 353 -3.81 40.07 28.93
CA ASP A 353 -2.77 39.55 28.02
C ASP A 353 -1.88 38.46 28.66
N ALA A 354 -1.90 38.34 29.99
CA ALA A 354 -1.15 37.33 30.74
C ALA A 354 -1.95 36.05 31.03
N THR A 355 -3.18 35.92 30.49
CA THR A 355 -4.08 34.81 30.81
C THR A 355 -4.42 33.97 29.57
N GLU A 356 -4.45 32.66 29.76
CA GLU A 356 -4.66 31.68 28.70
C GLU A 356 -5.45 30.49 29.22
N ARG A 357 -6.41 30.00 28.42
CA ARG A 357 -6.95 28.65 28.56
C ARG A 357 -6.35 27.77 27.48
N PHE A 358 -5.55 26.79 27.88
CA PHE A 358 -4.95 25.80 26.99
C PHE A 358 -5.63 24.44 27.15
N GLU A 359 -6.05 23.81 26.06
CA GLU A 359 -6.59 22.45 26.06
C GLU A 359 -5.93 21.60 24.98
N HIS A 360 -5.47 20.40 25.37
CA HIS A 360 -5.03 19.37 24.45
C HIS A 360 -6.13 18.32 24.32
N GLN A 361 -6.92 18.38 23.24
CA GLN A 361 -8.07 17.50 23.02
C GLN A 361 -8.09 17.03 21.56
N SER A 362 -8.68 15.85 21.32
CA SER A 362 -8.94 15.30 19.98
C SER A 362 -10.20 15.90 19.37
N LEU A 363 -10.16 17.19 19.04
CA LEU A 363 -11.31 17.95 18.54
C LEU A 363 -11.31 18.14 17.02
N TYR A 364 -10.15 18.14 16.38
CA TYR A 364 -10.04 18.47 14.96
C TYR A 364 -8.79 17.87 14.31
N ASP A 365 -8.94 17.43 13.06
CA ASP A 365 -7.82 16.99 12.22
C ASP A 365 -7.29 18.08 11.27
N HIS A 366 -8.02 19.19 11.16
CA HIS A 366 -7.71 20.30 10.27
C HIS A 366 -7.71 21.64 11.01
N SER A 367 -6.73 22.49 10.68
CA SER A 367 -6.53 23.78 11.35
C SER A 367 -7.69 24.74 11.20
N ASP A 368 -8.43 24.68 10.10
CA ASP A 368 -9.62 25.53 9.89
C ASP A 368 -10.69 25.26 10.96
N ASP A 369 -10.92 23.98 11.29
CA ASP A 369 -11.88 23.57 12.31
C ASP A 369 -11.36 23.92 13.71
N GLY A 370 -10.06 23.70 13.96
CA GLY A 370 -9.43 24.13 15.20
C GLY A 370 -9.53 25.63 15.45
N ASN A 371 -9.23 26.46 14.44
CA ASN A 371 -9.37 27.91 14.53
C ASN A 371 -10.82 28.34 14.77
N ARG A 372 -11.77 27.65 14.15
CA ARG A 372 -13.21 27.88 14.35
C ARG A 372 -13.63 27.55 15.78
N TYR A 373 -13.23 26.38 16.32
CA TYR A 373 -13.55 25.98 17.69
C TYR A 373 -12.88 26.89 18.73
N ALA A 374 -11.62 27.29 18.53
CA ALA A 374 -10.94 28.24 19.42
C ALA A 374 -11.68 29.59 19.45
N ARG A 375 -12.16 30.07 18.30
CA ARG A 375 -12.97 31.30 18.21
C ARG A 375 -14.31 31.16 18.92
N ILE A 376 -15.02 30.04 18.73
CA ILE A 376 -16.29 29.76 19.42
C ILE A 376 -16.08 29.75 20.94
N ALA A 377 -15.03 29.09 21.41
CA ALA A 377 -14.69 29.02 22.83
C ALA A 377 -14.31 30.40 23.41
N MET A 378 -13.57 31.22 22.66
CA MET A 378 -13.28 32.61 23.05
C MET A 378 -14.55 33.46 23.10
N GLN A 379 -15.43 33.38 22.09
CA GLN A 379 -16.71 34.10 22.08
C GLN A 379 -17.62 33.68 23.25
N ALA A 380 -17.61 32.41 23.65
CA ALA A 380 -18.35 31.94 24.82
C ALA A 380 -17.82 32.57 26.13
N GLU A 381 -16.51 32.71 26.28
CA GLU A 381 -15.88 33.42 27.41
C GLU A 381 -16.26 34.91 27.43
N GLU A 382 -16.24 35.56 26.27
CA GLU A 382 -16.63 36.97 26.13
C GLU A 382 -18.10 37.19 26.49
N ALA A 383 -18.99 36.34 25.99
CA ALA A 383 -20.41 36.40 26.31
C ALA A 383 -20.68 36.20 27.82
N GLN A 384 -19.91 35.36 28.51
CA GLN A 384 -20.03 35.20 29.97
C GLN A 384 -19.45 36.37 30.78
N ALA A 385 -18.44 37.03 30.25
CA ALA A 385 -17.80 38.18 30.89
C ALA A 385 -18.71 39.43 30.90
N HIS A 386 -19.65 39.52 29.97
CA HIS A 386 -20.64 40.60 29.89
C HIS A 386 -22.02 40.11 30.34
N ARG A 387 -22.50 40.56 31.51
CA ARG A 387 -23.81 40.13 32.02
C ARG A 387 -24.67 41.33 32.39
N TYR A 388 -25.83 41.44 31.77
CA TYR A 388 -26.86 42.40 32.18
C TYR A 388 -28.03 41.63 32.77
N THR A 389 -28.48 41.99 33.97
CA THR A 389 -29.65 41.36 34.60
C THR A 389 -30.63 42.41 35.05
N GLY A 390 -31.92 42.15 34.92
CA GLY A 390 -32.94 43.14 35.25
C GLY A 390 -34.30 42.53 35.55
N SER A 391 -35.26 43.42 35.79
CA SER A 391 -36.66 43.08 35.96
C SER A 391 -37.57 44.13 35.34
N GLY A 392 -38.83 43.78 35.15
CA GLY A 392 -39.83 44.70 34.64
C GLY A 392 -41.19 44.06 34.39
N TYR A 393 -41.95 44.71 33.50
CA TYR A 393 -43.32 44.36 33.15
C TYR A 393 -43.50 44.10 31.64
N ALA A 394 -42.40 44.08 30.89
CA ALA A 394 -42.38 43.87 29.44
C ALA A 394 -42.77 42.42 29.07
N TRP A 395 -44.07 42.16 28.98
CA TRP A 395 -44.64 40.82 28.86
C TRP A 395 -44.40 40.10 27.53
N ARG A 396 -43.89 40.80 26.52
CA ARG A 396 -43.55 40.24 25.19
C ARG A 396 -42.09 39.73 25.07
N MET A 397 -41.24 39.96 26.08
CA MET A 397 -39.83 39.55 26.07
C MET A 397 -39.65 38.04 25.89
N THR A 398 -38.99 37.57 24.83
CA THR A 398 -38.71 36.14 24.58
C THR A 398 -37.22 35.93 24.30
N THR A 399 -36.71 34.75 24.62
CA THR A 399 -35.32 34.36 24.32
C THR A 399 -35.04 34.16 22.82
N ALA A 400 -36.05 34.12 21.96
CA ALA A 400 -35.91 34.21 20.51
C ALA A 400 -35.79 35.67 20.00
N GLY A 401 -35.77 36.64 20.92
CA GLY A 401 -35.98 38.06 20.63
C GLY A 401 -34.79 38.98 20.94
N SER A 402 -34.76 40.12 20.26
CA SER A 402 -33.94 41.28 20.59
C SER A 402 -34.79 42.53 20.87
N VAL A 403 -34.31 43.40 21.75
CA VAL A 403 -34.99 44.63 22.17
C VAL A 403 -33.98 45.78 22.34
N THR A 404 -34.39 46.99 21.97
CA THR A 404 -33.62 48.21 22.27
C THR A 404 -34.05 48.78 23.61
N VAL A 405 -33.14 48.88 24.57
CA VAL A 405 -33.43 49.62 25.81
C VAL A 405 -33.29 51.12 25.55
N ALA A 406 -34.28 51.91 26.00
CA ALA A 406 -34.27 53.36 25.89
C ALA A 406 -34.53 54.04 27.24
N ASN A 407 -34.15 55.32 27.37
CA ASN A 407 -34.32 56.15 28.57
C ASN A 407 -33.58 55.66 29.84
N HIS A 408 -32.59 54.78 29.70
CA HIS A 408 -31.74 54.40 30.82
C HIS A 408 -30.78 55.56 31.20
N PRO A 409 -30.58 55.88 32.49
CA PRO A 409 -29.75 57.02 32.91
C PRO A 409 -28.27 56.89 32.49
N VAL A 410 -27.75 55.67 32.44
CA VAL A 410 -26.43 55.36 31.85
C VAL A 410 -26.58 55.25 30.33
N MET A 411 -26.01 56.21 29.59
CA MET A 411 -26.12 56.29 28.12
C MET A 411 -25.67 55.02 27.40
N ALA A 412 -24.56 54.39 27.83
CA ALA A 412 -24.05 53.15 27.25
C ALA A 412 -25.02 51.96 27.35
N ASN A 413 -26.01 52.02 28.26
CA ASN A 413 -27.01 50.97 28.38
C ASN A 413 -28.19 51.14 27.41
N ASN A 414 -28.30 52.26 26.69
CA ASN A 414 -29.34 52.51 25.70
C ASN A 414 -28.92 51.95 24.33
N GLN A 415 -29.02 50.63 24.19
CA GLN A 415 -28.57 49.89 23.01
C GLN A 415 -29.48 48.67 22.77
N GLU A 416 -29.23 47.95 21.68
CA GLU A 416 -29.93 46.70 21.37
C GLU A 416 -29.32 45.53 22.14
N TYR A 417 -30.18 44.71 22.74
CA TYR A 417 -29.82 43.51 23.47
C TYR A 417 -30.53 42.29 22.93
N VAL A 418 -29.88 41.15 23.03
CA VAL A 418 -30.49 39.83 22.92
C VAL A 418 -30.85 39.33 24.33
N ILE A 419 -31.96 38.60 24.44
CA ILE A 419 -32.46 38.09 25.71
C ILE A 419 -31.96 36.65 25.89
N LEU A 420 -31.03 36.44 26.82
CA LEU A 420 -30.44 35.12 27.08
C LEU A 420 -31.28 34.26 28.03
N HIS A 421 -32.01 34.92 28.93
CA HIS A 421 -32.95 34.30 29.86
C HIS A 421 -34.06 35.29 30.16
N VAL A 422 -35.29 34.78 30.25
CA VAL A 422 -36.42 35.53 30.81
C VAL A 422 -37.28 34.58 31.61
N ARG A 423 -37.60 35.01 32.83
CA ARG A 423 -38.52 34.34 33.73
C ARG A 423 -39.78 35.18 33.85
N HIS A 424 -40.88 34.65 33.35
CA HIS A 424 -42.21 35.23 33.45
C HIS A 424 -42.89 34.75 34.72
N GLU A 425 -43.46 35.67 35.47
CA GLU A 425 -44.18 35.41 36.71
C GLU A 425 -45.57 36.01 36.60
N ALA A 426 -46.60 35.17 36.54
CA ALA A 426 -47.98 35.58 36.36
C ALA A 426 -48.89 34.95 37.42
N VAL A 427 -49.91 35.69 37.87
CA VAL A 427 -50.78 35.28 38.97
C VAL A 427 -52.24 35.68 38.75
N ASN A 428 -53.16 34.83 39.21
CA ASN A 428 -54.58 35.15 39.28
C ASN A 428 -55.08 35.04 40.73
N ASP A 429 -55.68 36.11 41.26
CA ASP A 429 -56.42 36.03 42.52
C ASP A 429 -57.88 35.63 42.24
N TYR A 430 -58.24 34.39 42.54
CA TYR A 430 -59.62 33.89 42.41
C TYR A 430 -60.56 34.31 43.55
N THR A 431 -60.04 34.96 44.61
CA THR A 431 -60.87 35.60 45.64
C THR A 431 -61.39 36.98 45.23
N GLU A 432 -60.82 37.57 44.18
CA GLU A 432 -61.15 38.89 43.66
C GLU A 432 -61.57 38.82 42.18
N HIS A 433 -62.35 39.82 41.71
CA HIS A 433 -62.84 39.85 40.32
C HIS A 433 -61.78 40.32 39.31
N ALA A 434 -60.76 41.07 39.76
CA ALA A 434 -59.62 41.48 38.93
C ALA A 434 -58.38 41.66 39.81
N ALA A 435 -57.27 41.03 39.44
CA ALA A 435 -56.00 41.17 40.16
C ALA A 435 -55.33 42.50 39.83
N LYS A 436 -54.91 43.26 40.86
CA LYS A 436 -54.04 44.42 40.71
C LYS A 436 -52.62 43.90 40.40
N MET A 437 -52.10 44.15 39.19
CA MET A 437 -50.78 43.69 38.69
C MET A 437 -50.54 42.18 38.66
N PRO A 438 -51.08 41.46 37.66
CA PRO A 438 -50.95 40.00 37.57
C PRO A 438 -49.62 39.51 36.97
N TYR A 439 -48.63 40.36 36.70
CA TYR A 439 -47.43 39.97 35.95
C TYR A 439 -46.16 40.73 36.31
N ARG A 440 -45.02 40.01 36.30
CA ARG A 440 -43.66 40.55 36.35
C ARG A 440 -42.71 39.64 35.58
N ASN A 441 -41.55 40.16 35.17
CA ASN A 441 -40.43 39.31 34.74
C ASN A 441 -39.11 39.70 35.36
N SER A 442 -38.19 38.74 35.31
CA SER A 442 -36.76 38.95 35.46
C SER A 442 -36.04 38.39 34.25
N PHE A 443 -34.91 38.97 33.86
CA PHE A 443 -34.24 38.61 32.61
C PHE A 443 -32.73 38.82 32.69
N ALA A 444 -32.02 38.13 31.78
CA ALA A 444 -30.62 38.36 31.49
C ALA A 444 -30.45 38.78 30.03
N LEU A 445 -29.73 39.88 29.80
CA LEU A 445 -29.49 40.47 28.50
C LEU A 445 -27.99 40.39 28.15
N LEU A 446 -27.72 40.38 26.84
CA LEU A 446 -26.39 40.56 26.27
C LEU A 446 -26.49 41.61 25.14
N PRO A 447 -25.60 42.62 25.07
CA PRO A 447 -25.56 43.54 23.94
C PRO A 447 -25.46 42.76 22.63
N LYS A 448 -26.30 43.07 21.65
CA LYS A 448 -26.42 42.27 20.41
C LYS A 448 -25.13 42.22 19.59
N GLU A 449 -24.27 43.22 19.72
CA GLU A 449 -22.97 43.27 19.06
C GLU A 449 -21.97 42.22 19.59
N ILE A 450 -22.14 41.73 20.84
CA ILE A 450 -21.29 40.68 21.40
C ILE A 450 -21.81 39.33 20.90
N PRO A 451 -21.01 38.57 20.11
CA PRO A 451 -21.45 37.28 19.60
C PRO A 451 -21.73 36.32 20.75
N TYR A 452 -22.95 35.77 20.82
CA TYR A 452 -23.27 34.76 21.81
C TYR A 452 -22.81 33.38 21.31
N ARG A 453 -22.13 32.64 22.19
CA ARG A 453 -21.87 31.21 22.06
C ARG A 453 -22.13 30.55 23.39
N ALA A 454 -22.72 29.36 23.36
CA ALA A 454 -22.86 28.57 24.57
C ALA A 454 -21.49 28.03 25.02
N PRO A 455 -21.19 28.04 26.33
CA PRO A 455 -20.06 27.28 26.84
C PRO A 455 -20.25 25.77 26.63
N ARG A 456 -19.13 25.06 26.49
CA ARG A 456 -19.10 23.58 26.44
C ARG A 456 -19.30 23.00 27.84
N ASN A 457 -20.56 22.98 28.30
CA ASN A 457 -20.95 22.51 29.62
C ASN A 457 -21.44 21.06 29.61
N THR A 458 -22.00 20.59 28.49
CA THR A 458 -22.54 19.24 28.40
C THR A 458 -21.36 18.25 28.35
N PRO A 459 -21.25 17.31 29.31
CA PRO A 459 -20.11 16.42 29.37
C PRO A 459 -19.99 15.55 28.11
N LYS A 460 -18.80 15.52 27.50
CA LYS A 460 -18.48 14.56 26.44
C LYS A 460 -18.34 13.16 27.07
N PRO A 461 -18.94 12.10 26.51
CA PRO A 461 -18.75 10.74 27.02
C PRO A 461 -17.30 10.28 26.92
N VAL A 462 -16.88 9.42 27.85
CA VAL A 462 -15.51 8.90 27.94
C VAL A 462 -15.55 7.38 28.03
N ILE A 463 -14.76 6.69 27.21
CA ILE A 463 -14.52 5.25 27.28
C ILE A 463 -13.23 5.02 28.07
N HIS A 464 -13.37 4.55 29.31
CA HIS A 464 -12.24 4.41 30.25
C HIS A 464 -11.27 3.26 29.96
N GLY A 465 -11.61 2.32 29.08
CA GLY A 465 -10.83 1.11 28.84
C GLY A 465 -10.84 0.66 27.39
N THR A 466 -10.31 -0.52 27.12
CA THR A 466 -10.39 -1.11 25.78
C THR A 466 -11.74 -1.79 25.54
N GLN A 467 -12.14 -1.86 24.29
CA GLN A 467 -13.33 -2.58 23.85
C GLN A 467 -13.00 -3.53 22.71
N SER A 468 -13.70 -4.67 22.65
CA SER A 468 -13.64 -5.54 21.49
C SER A 468 -14.45 -4.97 20.33
N ALA A 469 -13.94 -5.13 19.13
CA ALA A 469 -14.64 -4.85 17.88
C ALA A 469 -14.26 -5.89 16.83
N ILE A 470 -15.10 -6.03 15.81
CA ILE A 470 -14.87 -6.99 14.70
C ILE A 470 -14.39 -6.21 13.49
N VAL A 471 -13.34 -6.71 12.83
CA VAL A 471 -12.86 -6.12 11.57
C VAL A 471 -13.86 -6.41 10.46
N VAL A 472 -14.26 -5.38 9.70
CA VAL A 472 -15.28 -5.48 8.65
C VAL A 472 -14.80 -4.88 7.33
N GLY A 473 -15.48 -5.26 6.25
CA GLY A 473 -15.16 -4.80 4.90
C GLY A 473 -16.13 -5.36 3.86
N PRO A 474 -15.93 -5.03 2.57
CA PRO A 474 -16.86 -5.40 1.52
C PRO A 474 -17.08 -6.91 1.41
N LYS A 475 -18.31 -7.30 1.08
CA LYS A 475 -18.69 -8.70 0.90
C LYS A 475 -17.79 -9.41 -0.12
N GLY A 476 -17.29 -10.59 0.24
CA GLY A 476 -16.41 -11.41 -0.61
C GLY A 476 -14.92 -11.11 -0.46
N GLU A 477 -14.54 -10.05 0.27
CA GLU A 477 -13.16 -9.78 0.63
C GLU A 477 -12.77 -10.44 1.96
N GLN A 478 -11.47 -10.69 2.12
CA GLN A 478 -10.90 -11.18 3.40
C GLN A 478 -10.05 -10.10 4.09
N ILE A 479 -9.64 -9.06 3.36
CA ILE A 479 -8.76 -7.99 3.84
C ILE A 479 -9.31 -6.68 3.29
N HIS A 480 -9.55 -5.70 4.16
CA HIS A 480 -9.96 -4.35 3.78
C HIS A 480 -9.14 -3.32 4.55
N THR A 481 -8.19 -2.69 3.86
CA THR A 481 -7.21 -1.77 4.47
C THR A 481 -6.81 -0.66 3.51
N ASN A 482 -6.48 0.51 4.04
CA ASN A 482 -5.82 1.61 3.32
C ASN A 482 -4.28 1.59 3.51
N GLY A 483 -3.71 0.46 3.93
CA GLY A 483 -2.28 0.23 4.11
C GLY A 483 -1.87 0.02 5.57
N SER A 484 -2.48 0.75 6.51
CA SER A 484 -2.19 0.62 7.95
C SER A 484 -3.41 0.72 8.87
N CYS A 485 -4.57 1.05 8.31
CA CYS A 485 -5.83 1.12 9.02
C CYS A 485 -6.80 0.04 8.50
N VAL A 486 -7.76 -0.34 9.33
CA VAL A 486 -8.89 -1.19 8.97
C VAL A 486 -10.19 -0.53 9.42
N LYS A 487 -11.32 -1.08 9.00
CA LYS A 487 -12.63 -0.65 9.48
C LYS A 487 -13.21 -1.68 10.44
N LEU A 488 -13.98 -1.20 11.40
CA LEU A 488 -14.50 -2.00 12.50
C LEU A 488 -16.02 -1.89 12.61
N HIS A 489 -16.60 -2.95 13.13
CA HIS A 489 -17.93 -2.94 13.71
C HIS A 489 -17.78 -3.05 15.23
N PHE A 490 -18.22 -2.02 15.94
CA PHE A 490 -18.28 -2.03 17.40
C PHE A 490 -19.49 -2.83 17.86
N LEU A 491 -19.34 -3.65 18.90
CA LEU A 491 -20.39 -4.58 19.34
C LEU A 491 -21.66 -3.88 19.87
N TRP A 492 -21.58 -2.59 20.19
CA TRP A 492 -22.71 -1.76 20.61
C TRP A 492 -23.37 -1.02 19.45
N ASP A 493 -22.78 -1.02 18.25
CA ASP A 493 -23.39 -0.38 17.08
C ASP A 493 -24.50 -1.27 16.51
N ARG A 494 -25.75 -0.86 16.75
CA ARG A 494 -26.94 -1.60 16.32
C ARG A 494 -27.32 -1.34 14.85
N ARG A 495 -26.71 -0.34 14.20
CA ARG A 495 -27.08 0.13 12.86
C ARG A 495 -26.05 -0.23 11.80
N GLY A 496 -24.86 -0.68 12.22
CA GLY A 496 -23.81 -1.19 11.35
C GLY A 496 -24.28 -2.36 10.48
N GLN A 497 -23.80 -2.38 9.23
CA GLN A 497 -24.12 -3.41 8.23
C GLN A 497 -23.01 -4.46 8.10
N MET A 498 -21.89 -4.27 8.80
CA MET A 498 -20.69 -5.09 8.73
C MET A 498 -20.08 -5.21 7.32
N ASP A 499 -20.35 -4.24 6.45
CA ASP A 499 -19.90 -4.21 5.04
C ASP A 499 -18.69 -3.29 4.79
N GLY A 500 -18.13 -2.70 5.86
CA GLY A 500 -17.07 -1.70 5.79
C GLY A 500 -17.58 -0.25 5.71
N SER A 501 -18.87 0.01 5.90
CA SER A 501 -19.38 1.38 6.06
C SER A 501 -19.48 1.82 7.53
N ASP A 502 -19.49 0.88 8.47
CA ASP A 502 -19.79 1.08 9.90
C ASP A 502 -18.86 2.05 10.66
N SER A 503 -17.60 2.19 10.23
CA SER A 503 -16.64 3.10 10.87
C SER A 503 -15.77 3.88 9.90
N MET A 504 -15.08 4.89 10.45
CA MET A 504 -13.92 5.51 9.82
C MET A 504 -12.74 4.52 9.70
N TRP A 505 -11.66 4.94 9.06
CA TRP A 505 -10.41 4.19 9.06
C TRP A 505 -9.73 4.26 10.43
N ILE A 506 -9.55 3.11 11.08
CA ILE A 506 -8.99 3.02 12.43
C ILE A 506 -7.57 2.45 12.35
N ARG A 507 -6.61 3.20 12.91
CA ARG A 507 -5.19 2.83 12.92
C ARG A 507 -4.96 1.54 13.70
N VAL A 508 -4.03 0.74 13.20
CA VAL A 508 -3.64 -0.52 13.83
C VAL A 508 -2.25 -0.40 14.46
N SER A 509 -2.16 -0.64 15.76
CA SER A 509 -0.89 -0.85 16.45
C SER A 509 -0.15 -2.03 15.86
N GLN A 510 1.11 -1.80 15.51
CA GLN A 510 2.00 -2.78 14.92
C GLN A 510 3.05 -3.23 15.94
N PRO A 511 3.58 -4.46 15.85
CA PRO A 511 4.61 -4.93 16.77
C PRO A 511 5.86 -4.05 16.78
N TRP A 512 6.22 -3.47 15.63
CA TRP A 512 7.34 -2.54 15.48
C TRP A 512 7.10 -1.64 14.27
N ALA A 513 7.13 -0.31 14.44
CA ALA A 513 6.84 0.63 13.34
C ALA A 513 7.90 1.74 13.27
N GLY A 514 8.57 1.85 12.12
CA GLY A 514 9.53 2.91 11.79
C GLY A 514 9.32 3.47 10.39
N ALA A 515 10.13 4.45 9.99
CA ALA A 515 10.02 5.13 8.70
C ALA A 515 10.46 4.22 7.54
N GLY A 516 9.52 3.45 6.98
CA GLY A 516 9.78 2.49 5.89
C GLY A 516 10.32 1.14 6.34
N TRP A 517 10.28 0.83 7.63
CA TRP A 517 10.79 -0.42 8.20
C TRP A 517 9.98 -0.80 9.45
N GLY A 518 10.00 -2.08 9.84
CA GLY A 518 9.26 -2.59 11.00
C GLY A 518 8.59 -3.95 10.72
N ALA A 519 7.61 -4.31 11.55
CA ALA A 519 6.78 -5.49 11.41
C ALA A 519 5.32 -5.08 11.24
N ALA A 520 4.60 -5.66 10.28
CA ALA A 520 3.20 -5.34 10.02
C ALA A 520 2.33 -6.60 9.93
N ALA A 521 1.20 -6.59 10.62
CA ALA A 521 0.23 -7.69 10.61
C ALA A 521 -1.20 -7.13 10.55
N ILE A 522 -1.71 -6.85 9.35
CA ILE A 522 -3.03 -6.24 9.19
C ILE A 522 -4.14 -7.23 9.62
N PRO A 523 -5.02 -6.85 10.56
CA PRO A 523 -6.19 -7.64 10.92
C PRO A 523 -7.09 -7.90 9.70
N ARG A 524 -7.62 -9.12 9.60
CA ARG A 524 -8.50 -9.55 8.51
C ARG A 524 -9.96 -9.44 8.90
N ILE A 525 -10.83 -9.32 7.89
CA ILE A 525 -12.29 -9.27 8.09
C ILE A 525 -12.73 -10.49 8.90
N GLY A 526 -13.56 -10.26 9.91
CA GLY A 526 -14.04 -11.26 10.87
C GLY A 526 -13.16 -11.47 12.10
N GLN A 527 -11.94 -10.91 12.14
CA GLN A 527 -11.10 -11.02 13.34
C GLN A 527 -11.52 -10.04 14.42
N GLU A 528 -11.41 -10.48 15.67
CA GLU A 528 -11.62 -9.64 16.85
C GLU A 528 -10.36 -8.86 17.21
N VAL A 529 -10.54 -7.57 17.45
CA VAL A 529 -9.48 -6.63 17.84
C VAL A 529 -9.85 -5.90 19.12
N LEU A 530 -8.83 -5.48 19.87
CA LEU A 530 -8.99 -4.61 21.03
C LEU A 530 -8.74 -3.16 20.62
N VAL A 531 -9.71 -2.31 20.87
CA VAL A 531 -9.72 -0.88 20.53
C VAL A 531 -9.56 -0.08 21.80
N SER A 532 -8.55 0.80 21.84
CA SER A 532 -8.40 1.87 22.81
C SER A 532 -8.92 3.17 22.22
N PHE A 533 -9.20 4.15 23.06
CA PHE A 533 -9.71 5.46 22.67
C PHE A 533 -8.76 6.51 23.21
N ASN A 534 -8.20 7.37 22.36
CA ASN A 534 -7.21 8.37 22.79
C ASN A 534 -7.87 9.37 23.75
N GLN A 535 -7.29 9.58 24.94
CA GLN A 535 -7.91 10.32 26.05
C GLN A 535 -9.29 9.77 26.50
N GLY A 536 -9.63 8.54 26.09
CA GLY A 536 -10.95 7.95 26.26
C GLY A 536 -12.02 8.53 25.33
N ASP A 537 -11.65 9.31 24.31
CA ASP A 537 -12.58 9.94 23.38
C ASP A 537 -13.20 8.91 22.41
N PRO A 538 -14.53 8.68 22.45
CA PRO A 538 -15.21 7.75 21.54
C PRO A 538 -14.99 8.06 20.05
N ASP A 539 -14.69 9.31 19.72
CA ASP A 539 -14.46 9.77 18.35
C ASP A 539 -13.04 9.45 17.85
N ASN A 540 -12.11 9.06 18.74
CA ASN A 540 -10.70 8.81 18.39
C ASN A 540 -10.23 7.38 18.75
N PRO A 541 -10.75 6.35 18.07
CA PRO A 541 -10.37 4.95 18.30
C PRO A 541 -9.00 4.59 17.69
N VAL A 542 -8.30 3.66 18.33
CA VAL A 542 -7.06 3.04 17.84
C VAL A 542 -7.01 1.56 18.26
N ILE A 543 -6.68 0.68 17.32
CA ILE A 543 -6.54 -0.75 17.61
C ILE A 543 -5.20 -0.98 18.31
N VAL A 544 -5.23 -1.53 19.52
CA VAL A 544 -4.04 -1.78 20.36
C VAL A 544 -3.72 -3.26 20.52
N GLY A 545 -4.63 -4.15 20.15
CA GLY A 545 -4.44 -5.59 20.32
C GLY A 545 -5.33 -6.43 19.42
N ARG A 546 -5.09 -7.74 19.46
CA ARG A 546 -5.84 -8.79 18.76
C ARG A 546 -6.05 -9.93 19.74
N VAL A 547 -7.20 -10.59 19.69
CA VAL A 547 -7.50 -11.72 20.55
C VAL A 547 -8.08 -12.88 19.73
N PHE A 548 -7.75 -14.09 20.15
CA PHE A 548 -8.44 -15.29 19.68
C PHE A 548 -9.75 -15.46 20.45
N ASN A 549 -10.75 -16.06 19.81
CA ASN A 549 -12.05 -16.34 20.42
C ASN A 549 -12.55 -17.73 20.01
N GLY A 550 -13.80 -18.06 20.38
CA GLY A 550 -14.38 -19.39 20.13
C GLY A 550 -14.52 -19.76 18.65
N GLU A 551 -14.60 -18.77 17.76
CA GLU A 551 -14.68 -18.97 16.31
C GLU A 551 -13.29 -18.90 15.65
N GLN A 552 -12.47 -17.96 16.12
CA GLN A 552 -11.10 -17.72 15.66
C GLN A 552 -10.12 -18.26 16.71
N GLY A 553 -9.96 -19.58 16.74
CA GLY A 553 -9.16 -20.26 17.76
C GLY A 553 -7.64 -20.03 17.61
N ASN A 554 -6.93 -20.17 18.73
CA ASN A 554 -5.46 -20.18 18.73
C ASN A 554 -4.94 -21.42 17.96
N PRO A 555 -4.10 -21.27 16.92
CA PRO A 555 -3.58 -22.39 16.12
C PRO A 555 -2.77 -23.42 16.94
N TYR A 556 -2.33 -23.06 18.15
CA TYR A 556 -1.54 -23.92 19.04
C TYR A 556 -2.27 -24.30 20.34
N HIS A 557 -3.59 -24.08 20.43
CA HIS A 557 -4.37 -24.27 21.66
C HIS A 557 -4.20 -25.68 22.27
N GLY A 558 -4.11 -26.72 21.43
CA GLY A 558 -3.95 -28.11 21.87
C GLY A 558 -2.60 -28.46 22.50
N ALA A 559 -1.61 -27.57 22.43
CA ALA A 559 -0.25 -27.81 22.94
C ALA A 559 -0.03 -27.34 24.39
N ALA A 560 -1.08 -27.08 25.15
CA ALA A 560 -1.04 -26.66 26.56
C ALA A 560 -0.07 -25.48 26.86
N GLY A 561 0.16 -24.60 25.87
CA GLY A 561 1.07 -23.45 26.00
C GLY A 561 2.56 -23.77 25.80
N GLN A 562 2.93 -25.00 25.47
CA GLN A 562 4.32 -25.42 25.20
C GLN A 562 4.74 -25.22 23.74
N THR A 563 3.82 -24.76 22.89
CA THR A 563 4.09 -24.47 21.47
C THR A 563 3.60 -23.06 21.14
N MET A 564 4.44 -22.31 20.45
CA MET A 564 4.21 -20.91 20.12
C MET A 564 4.82 -20.55 18.77
N GLY A 565 4.39 -19.46 18.17
CA GLY A 565 4.91 -19.05 16.87
C GLY A 565 4.02 -18.09 16.13
N ILE A 566 4.35 -17.87 14.86
CA ILE A 566 3.61 -17.03 13.93
C ILE A 566 3.20 -17.88 12.75
N LYS A 567 1.90 -18.00 12.53
CA LYS A 567 1.31 -18.74 11.40
C LYS A 567 0.44 -17.81 10.58
N SER A 568 0.72 -17.71 9.29
CA SER A 568 -0.10 -16.95 8.34
C SER A 568 -1.18 -17.83 7.71
N GLN A 569 -2.05 -17.22 6.90
CA GLN A 569 -2.99 -17.93 6.04
C GLN A 569 -2.91 -17.34 4.63
N THR A 570 -2.76 -18.18 3.60
CA THR A 570 -2.81 -17.74 2.21
C THR A 570 -4.10 -16.97 1.93
N HIS A 571 -4.00 -15.75 1.39
CA HIS A 571 -5.18 -14.94 1.06
C HIS A 571 -5.95 -15.58 -0.10
N LYS A 572 -7.27 -15.76 0.07
CA LYS A 572 -8.15 -16.40 -0.93
C LYS A 572 -7.65 -17.78 -1.41
N GLY A 573 -6.94 -18.53 -0.55
CA GLY A 573 -6.39 -19.85 -0.88
C GLY A 573 -6.08 -20.70 0.35
N GLY A 574 -5.63 -21.93 0.10
CA GLY A 574 -5.17 -22.85 1.15
C GLY A 574 -3.70 -22.64 1.51
N GLY A 575 -3.29 -23.11 2.69
CA GLY A 575 -1.89 -23.13 3.14
C GLY A 575 -1.46 -21.94 3.99
N SER A 576 -0.22 -22.00 4.47
CA SER A 576 0.33 -21.06 5.46
C SER A 576 1.86 -20.98 5.40
N ASN A 577 2.41 -19.81 5.71
CA ASN A 577 3.80 -19.70 6.17
C ASN A 577 3.81 -19.82 7.69
N GLU A 578 4.80 -20.50 8.26
CA GLU A 578 4.84 -20.77 9.71
C GLU A 578 6.28 -20.72 10.24
N LEU A 579 6.45 -20.02 11.35
CA LEU A 579 7.60 -20.13 12.24
C LEU A 579 7.07 -20.58 13.60
N ARG A 580 7.45 -21.77 14.03
CA ARG A 580 6.95 -22.41 15.27
C ARG A 580 8.10 -22.88 16.14
N PHE A 581 7.92 -22.71 17.44
CA PHE A 581 8.81 -23.17 18.50
C PHE A 581 8.02 -24.12 19.40
N SER A 582 8.57 -25.31 19.65
CA SER A 582 8.07 -26.27 20.63
C SER A 582 9.07 -26.39 21.77
N ASP A 583 8.62 -26.14 22.99
CA ASP A 583 9.41 -26.25 24.23
C ASP A 583 9.07 -27.52 25.03
N VAL A 584 8.50 -28.53 24.37
CA VAL A 584 8.24 -29.83 25.00
C VAL A 584 9.57 -30.47 25.37
N ASN A 585 9.74 -30.80 26.66
CA ASN A 585 11.00 -31.35 27.16
C ASN A 585 11.37 -32.67 26.48
N GLY A 586 12.55 -32.73 25.86
CA GLY A 586 13.04 -33.90 25.10
C GLY A 586 12.50 -34.00 23.68
N ALA A 587 11.66 -33.06 23.27
CA ALA A 587 11.07 -32.96 21.93
C ALA A 587 11.00 -31.49 21.46
N GLN A 588 12.01 -30.69 21.83
CA GLN A 588 12.10 -29.31 21.41
C GLN A 588 12.28 -29.21 19.90
N GLU A 589 11.64 -28.24 19.27
CA GLU A 589 11.65 -28.07 17.81
C GLU A 589 11.60 -26.60 17.42
N VAL A 590 12.40 -26.21 16.44
CA VAL A 590 12.18 -25.01 15.63
C VAL A 590 11.72 -25.47 14.25
N PHE A 591 10.51 -25.07 13.86
CA PHE A 591 9.90 -25.41 12.58
C PHE A 591 9.74 -24.16 11.73
N LEU A 592 10.28 -24.19 10.52
CA LEU A 592 10.15 -23.15 9.51
C LEU A 592 9.50 -23.74 8.26
N HIS A 593 8.36 -23.18 7.85
CA HIS A 593 7.63 -23.60 6.66
C HIS A 593 7.32 -22.42 5.75
N ALA A 594 7.77 -22.53 4.50
CA ALA A 594 7.39 -21.63 3.42
C ALA A 594 6.35 -22.33 2.52
N GLN A 595 5.21 -21.69 2.30
CA GLN A 595 4.13 -22.23 1.47
C GLN A 595 4.51 -22.35 -0.02
N LYS A 596 5.48 -21.54 -0.47
CA LYS A 596 5.93 -21.51 -1.86
C LYS A 596 7.44 -21.24 -1.94
N ASP A 597 7.84 -20.00 -2.14
CA ASP A 597 9.23 -19.61 -2.35
C ASP A 597 9.87 -19.22 -1.00
N MET A 598 11.08 -19.71 -0.72
CA MET A 598 11.91 -19.28 0.40
C MET A 598 13.20 -18.67 -0.15
N ASN A 599 13.39 -17.37 0.07
CA ASN A 599 14.58 -16.64 -0.36
C ASN A 599 15.36 -16.17 0.87
N THR A 600 16.65 -16.45 0.91
CA THR A 600 17.54 -16.03 2.01
C THR A 600 18.73 -15.28 1.42
N VAL A 601 19.00 -14.07 1.94
CA VAL A 601 20.09 -13.21 1.48
C VAL A 601 20.94 -12.81 2.67
N ILE A 602 22.19 -13.26 2.71
CA ILE A 602 23.18 -12.92 3.73
C ILE A 602 24.21 -11.98 3.07
N LYS A 603 24.48 -10.84 3.73
CA LYS A 603 25.37 -9.81 3.17
C LYS A 603 26.84 -9.97 3.56
N ASP A 604 27.12 -10.77 4.58
CA ASP A 604 28.47 -11.01 5.07
C ASP A 604 28.73 -12.51 5.23
N SER A 605 28.41 -13.08 6.40
CA SER A 605 28.78 -14.45 6.74
C SER A 605 27.57 -15.28 7.21
N GLU A 606 27.50 -16.54 6.78
CA GLU A 606 26.54 -17.55 7.28
C GLU A 606 27.31 -18.72 7.91
N ALA A 607 26.88 -19.15 9.10
CA ALA A 607 27.44 -20.31 9.81
C ALA A 607 26.31 -21.24 10.26
N HIS A 608 26.53 -22.56 10.16
CA HIS A 608 25.56 -23.58 10.55
C HIS A 608 26.25 -24.77 11.20
N THR A 609 25.83 -25.10 12.42
CA THR A 609 26.45 -26.15 13.25
C THR A 609 25.37 -27.10 13.75
N VAL A 610 25.60 -28.41 13.59
CA VAL A 610 24.78 -29.48 14.19
C VAL A 610 25.69 -30.24 15.14
N GLU A 611 25.47 -30.12 16.44
CA GLU A 611 26.36 -30.68 17.46
C GLU A 611 26.20 -32.20 17.63
N ALA A 612 24.98 -32.71 17.42
CA ALA A 612 24.66 -34.11 17.58
C ALA A 612 23.55 -34.53 16.60
N GLY A 613 23.49 -35.83 16.29
CA GLY A 613 22.50 -36.39 15.37
C GLY A 613 22.95 -36.31 13.90
N GLY A 614 21.99 -36.16 12.99
CA GLY A 614 22.21 -36.14 11.54
C GLY A 614 21.65 -34.88 10.89
N ARG A 615 22.20 -34.53 9.72
CA ARG A 615 21.67 -33.49 8.84
C ARG A 615 21.21 -34.12 7.54
N THR A 616 19.91 -34.00 7.24
CA THR A 616 19.33 -34.47 5.98
C THR A 616 18.92 -33.26 5.15
N VAL A 617 19.36 -33.25 3.89
CA VAL A 617 18.92 -32.28 2.87
C VAL A 617 18.25 -33.08 1.76
N SER A 618 17.02 -32.73 1.40
CA SER A 618 16.25 -33.48 0.40
C SER A 618 15.57 -32.54 -0.59
N LEU A 619 15.94 -32.69 -1.87
CA LEU A 619 15.25 -32.08 -3.00
C LEU A 619 14.46 -33.16 -3.73
N LEU A 620 13.15 -33.22 -3.48
CA LEU A 620 12.30 -34.27 -4.05
C LEU A 620 12.01 -34.06 -5.55
N LYS A 621 12.03 -32.81 -6.01
CA LYS A 621 11.79 -32.44 -7.40
C LYS A 621 12.47 -31.12 -7.73
N GLY A 622 13.05 -31.03 -8.93
CA GLY A 622 13.74 -29.84 -9.42
C GLY A 622 15.24 -30.03 -9.50
N SER A 623 15.98 -28.93 -9.41
CA SER A 623 17.45 -28.89 -9.50
C SER A 623 18.05 -28.10 -8.34
N GLU A 624 19.21 -28.52 -7.86
CA GLU A 624 20.04 -27.75 -6.94
C GLU A 624 21.26 -27.21 -7.70
N THR A 625 21.57 -25.93 -7.50
CA THR A 625 22.75 -25.28 -8.07
C THR A 625 23.55 -24.65 -6.93
N LYS A 626 24.84 -24.99 -6.84
CA LYS A 626 25.79 -24.37 -5.91
C LYS A 626 26.85 -23.63 -6.71
N GLN A 627 26.96 -22.31 -6.48
CA GLN A 627 27.91 -21.46 -7.18
C GLN A 627 28.76 -20.67 -6.17
N ILE A 628 30.08 -20.78 -6.32
CA ILE A 628 31.06 -19.94 -5.62
C ILE A 628 31.77 -19.15 -6.71
N ALA A 629 31.36 -17.91 -6.91
CA ALA A 629 31.92 -17.06 -7.97
C ALA A 629 33.39 -16.67 -7.67
N GLN A 630 33.72 -16.52 -6.39
CA GLN A 630 35.06 -16.24 -5.90
C GLN A 630 35.26 -16.95 -4.55
N GLY A 631 36.41 -17.60 -4.35
CA GLY A 631 36.73 -18.37 -3.15
C GLY A 631 36.92 -19.86 -3.44
N GLY A 632 37.04 -20.66 -2.38
CA GLY A 632 37.21 -22.11 -2.45
C GLY A 632 36.04 -22.88 -1.83
N LEU A 633 35.89 -24.14 -2.23
CA LEU A 633 35.07 -25.12 -1.53
C LEU A 633 35.98 -26.15 -0.89
N THR A 634 35.85 -26.33 0.43
CA THR A 634 36.56 -27.39 1.17
C THR A 634 35.54 -28.23 1.91
N GLU A 635 35.69 -29.54 1.82
CA GLU A 635 34.87 -30.51 2.54
C GLU A 635 35.80 -31.50 3.24
N THR A 636 35.58 -31.71 4.54
CA THR A 636 36.33 -32.69 5.33
C THR A 636 35.33 -33.70 5.89
N ILE A 637 35.49 -34.96 5.48
CA ILE A 637 34.62 -36.07 5.89
C ILE A 637 35.50 -37.11 6.56
N ALA A 638 35.24 -37.40 7.84
CA ALA A 638 36.10 -38.28 8.64
C ALA A 638 35.98 -39.76 8.26
N LEU A 639 34.82 -40.16 7.74
CA LEU A 639 34.53 -41.54 7.34
C LEU A 639 34.32 -41.59 5.81
N THR A 640 33.10 -41.83 5.35
CA THR A 640 32.81 -42.10 3.94
C THR A 640 32.19 -40.89 3.24
N ARG A 641 32.62 -40.64 2.00
CA ARG A 641 31.97 -39.72 1.06
C ARG A 641 31.53 -40.50 -0.18
N ASP A 642 30.23 -40.72 -0.31
CA ASP A 642 29.62 -41.38 -1.47
C ASP A 642 28.97 -40.37 -2.42
N THR A 643 29.00 -40.65 -3.72
CA THR A 643 28.25 -39.89 -4.74
C THR A 643 27.63 -40.87 -5.73
N THR A 644 26.32 -40.75 -5.94
CA THR A 644 25.58 -41.59 -6.88
C THR A 644 24.75 -40.70 -7.79
N ALA A 645 24.98 -40.81 -9.10
CA ALA A 645 24.22 -40.14 -10.14
C ALA A 645 24.30 -40.95 -11.44
N ASN A 646 23.33 -40.78 -12.33
CA ASN A 646 23.39 -41.38 -13.66
C ASN A 646 24.59 -40.87 -14.47
N VAL A 647 24.97 -39.60 -14.26
CA VAL A 647 26.13 -38.96 -14.89
C VAL A 647 26.84 -38.09 -13.86
N ILE A 648 28.15 -38.30 -13.70
CA ILE A 648 29.02 -37.46 -12.89
C ILE A 648 30.03 -36.78 -13.83
N ASN A 649 29.91 -35.47 -13.98
CA ASN A 649 30.82 -34.68 -14.80
C ASN A 649 31.75 -33.87 -13.90
N THR A 650 33.05 -34.17 -13.96
CA THR A 650 34.09 -33.37 -13.31
C THR A 650 34.94 -32.70 -14.38
N LYS A 651 35.10 -31.38 -14.29
CA LYS A 651 35.94 -30.60 -15.21
C LYS A 651 36.82 -29.67 -14.40
N ALA A 652 38.13 -29.74 -14.64
CA ALA A 652 39.06 -28.71 -14.24
C ALA A 652 39.39 -27.86 -15.47
N ILE A 653 39.16 -26.55 -15.38
CA ILE A 653 39.36 -25.62 -16.49
C ILE A 653 40.44 -24.60 -16.14
N ALA A 654 41.35 -24.32 -17.07
CA ALA A 654 42.22 -23.17 -16.94
C ALA A 654 41.41 -21.89 -17.16
N SER A 655 41.60 -20.91 -16.28
CA SER A 655 40.95 -19.60 -16.38
C SER A 655 41.88 -18.51 -15.85
N LYS A 656 41.41 -17.27 -15.80
CA LYS A 656 42.13 -16.17 -15.12
C LYS A 656 42.42 -16.47 -13.65
N ALA A 657 41.67 -17.38 -13.02
CA ALA A 657 41.87 -17.80 -11.63
C ALA A 657 42.99 -18.83 -11.45
N GLY A 658 43.56 -19.39 -12.54
CA GLY A 658 44.65 -20.37 -12.49
C GLY A 658 44.49 -21.53 -13.46
N PRO A 659 45.46 -22.47 -13.49
CA PRO A 659 45.38 -23.67 -14.30
C PRO A 659 44.26 -24.60 -13.80
N GLY A 660 43.64 -25.34 -14.72
CA GLY A 660 42.71 -26.41 -14.36
C GLY A 660 43.48 -27.68 -14.04
N MET A 661 43.44 -28.13 -12.78
CA MET A 661 43.99 -29.43 -12.36
C MET A 661 42.92 -30.25 -11.63
N GLN A 662 42.79 -31.52 -12.01
CA GLN A 662 42.04 -32.54 -11.25
C GLN A 662 43.05 -33.55 -10.69
N SER A 663 43.08 -33.70 -9.38
CA SER A 663 43.99 -34.64 -8.68
C SER A 663 43.18 -35.64 -7.87
N HIS A 664 43.57 -36.91 -7.91
CA HIS A 664 43.07 -37.97 -7.05
C HIS A 664 44.27 -38.56 -6.32
N GLN A 665 44.26 -38.51 -4.99
CA GLN A 665 45.32 -39.03 -4.14
C GLN A 665 44.70 -39.90 -3.05
N ALA A 666 45.25 -41.10 -2.86
CA ALA A 666 44.89 -42.02 -1.79
C ALA A 666 46.16 -42.65 -1.21
N SER A 667 46.15 -42.99 0.09
CA SER A 667 47.27 -43.71 0.72
C SER A 667 47.30 -45.19 0.34
N ASP A 668 46.12 -45.81 0.25
CA ASP A 668 45.99 -47.26 0.13
C ASP A 668 45.78 -47.69 -1.32
N GLY A 669 44.85 -47.03 -2.03
CA GLY A 669 44.66 -47.24 -3.45
C GLY A 669 43.52 -46.44 -4.09
N ILE A 670 43.49 -46.45 -5.42
CA ILE A 670 42.46 -45.83 -6.27
C ILE A 670 41.97 -46.89 -7.25
N GLU A 671 40.65 -47.10 -7.33
CA GLU A 671 40.01 -48.00 -8.30
C GLU A 671 39.09 -47.22 -9.24
N HIS A 672 39.23 -47.45 -10.55
CA HIS A 672 38.28 -47.05 -11.57
C HIS A 672 37.68 -48.29 -12.22
N ARG A 673 36.35 -48.41 -12.21
CA ARG A 673 35.64 -49.61 -12.67
C ARG A 673 34.51 -49.29 -13.64
N VAL A 674 34.42 -50.06 -14.71
CA VAL A 674 33.30 -50.12 -15.65
C VAL A 674 33.02 -51.59 -15.99
N GLY A 675 32.05 -52.22 -15.31
CA GLY A 675 31.80 -53.66 -15.45
C GLY A 675 33.06 -54.49 -15.14
N GLU A 676 33.49 -55.30 -16.13
CA GLU A 676 34.70 -56.13 -16.06
C GLU A 676 36.01 -55.35 -16.33
N SER A 677 35.92 -54.09 -16.79
CA SER A 677 37.09 -53.21 -16.98
C SER A 677 37.45 -52.55 -15.65
N VAL A 678 38.64 -52.83 -15.14
CA VAL A 678 39.09 -52.32 -13.83
C VAL A 678 40.51 -51.80 -13.93
N VAL A 679 40.74 -50.60 -13.41
CA VAL A 679 42.06 -50.03 -13.18
C VAL A 679 42.23 -49.83 -11.68
N VAL A 680 43.20 -50.52 -11.07
CA VAL A 680 43.55 -50.39 -9.65
C VAL A 680 44.97 -49.86 -9.55
N MET A 681 45.14 -48.78 -8.80
CA MET A 681 46.43 -48.24 -8.39
C MET A 681 46.58 -48.43 -6.89
N THR A 682 47.68 -49.03 -6.46
CA THR A 682 48.09 -49.11 -5.05
C THR A 682 49.46 -48.46 -4.90
N ALA A 683 49.95 -48.31 -3.66
CA ALA A 683 51.29 -47.79 -3.41
C ALA A 683 52.40 -48.55 -4.18
N ASP A 684 52.20 -49.85 -4.43
CA ASP A 684 53.22 -50.73 -5.00
C ASP A 684 52.96 -51.15 -6.46
N SER A 685 51.78 -50.84 -7.03
CA SER A 685 51.41 -51.36 -8.34
C SER A 685 50.31 -50.59 -9.08
N ILE A 686 50.27 -50.77 -10.40
CA ILE A 686 49.16 -50.39 -11.27
C ILE A 686 48.68 -51.65 -12.00
N LYS A 687 47.42 -52.02 -11.82
CA LYS A 687 46.80 -53.18 -12.48
C LYS A 687 45.63 -52.75 -13.35
N LEU A 688 45.65 -53.14 -14.62
CA LEU A 688 44.54 -53.00 -15.56
C LEU A 688 43.99 -54.40 -15.83
N THR A 689 42.67 -54.58 -15.80
CA THR A 689 42.00 -55.86 -16.06
C THR A 689 40.79 -55.63 -16.97
N HIS A 690 40.57 -56.53 -17.94
CA HIS A 690 39.34 -56.60 -18.73
C HIS A 690 39.01 -58.07 -19.03
N GLY A 691 38.03 -58.63 -18.34
CA GLY A 691 37.71 -60.06 -18.43
C GLY A 691 38.92 -60.93 -18.05
N ALA A 692 39.37 -61.79 -18.97
CA ALA A 692 40.51 -62.68 -18.76
C ALA A 692 41.89 -62.01 -19.00
N SER A 693 41.92 -60.78 -19.53
CA SER A 693 43.18 -60.08 -19.84
C SER A 693 43.59 -59.15 -18.70
N SER A 694 44.87 -59.09 -18.37
CA SER A 694 45.42 -58.17 -17.36
C SER A 694 46.82 -57.64 -17.69
N ILE A 695 47.10 -56.43 -17.20
CA ILE A 695 48.40 -55.78 -17.20
C ILE A 695 48.72 -55.42 -15.76
N LEU A 696 49.83 -55.91 -15.21
CA LEU A 696 50.32 -55.54 -13.89
C LEU A 696 51.68 -54.86 -14.01
N ILE A 697 51.80 -53.65 -13.50
CA ILE A 697 53.03 -52.87 -13.40
C ILE A 697 53.39 -52.75 -11.93
N ASN A 698 54.58 -53.19 -11.54
CA ASN A 698 55.10 -53.04 -10.17
C ASN A 698 56.64 -52.88 -10.21
N ALA A 699 57.27 -52.82 -9.03
CA ALA A 699 58.73 -52.68 -8.92
C ALA A 699 59.53 -53.83 -9.57
N ASN A 700 58.92 -55.00 -9.78
CA ASN A 700 59.56 -56.16 -10.38
C ASN A 700 59.43 -56.21 -11.91
N GLY A 701 58.55 -55.41 -12.52
CA GLY A 701 58.38 -55.31 -13.98
C GLY A 701 56.95 -55.12 -14.45
N ILE A 702 56.73 -55.40 -15.75
CA ILE A 702 55.43 -55.36 -16.43
C ILE A 702 55.03 -56.79 -16.81
N TYR A 703 53.91 -57.27 -16.27
CA TYR A 703 53.32 -58.58 -16.55
C TYR A 703 52.09 -58.41 -17.43
N LEU A 704 52.02 -59.15 -18.53
CA LEU A 704 50.90 -59.17 -19.48
C LEU A 704 50.32 -60.58 -19.49
N ASP A 705 49.03 -60.72 -19.19
CA ASP A 705 48.31 -61.99 -19.20
C ASP A 705 47.03 -61.84 -20.02
N GLY A 706 46.74 -62.80 -20.90
CA GLY A 706 45.56 -62.76 -21.76
C GLY A 706 45.65 -63.73 -22.94
N PRO A 707 44.54 -63.98 -23.66
CA PRO A 707 44.49 -64.99 -24.72
C PRO A 707 45.43 -64.74 -25.90
N VAL A 708 45.72 -63.48 -26.24
CA VAL A 708 46.64 -63.05 -27.30
C VAL A 708 47.35 -61.76 -26.87
N ILE A 709 48.69 -61.72 -26.98
CA ILE A 709 49.52 -60.55 -26.62
C ILE A 709 50.31 -60.10 -27.85
N HIS A 710 50.04 -58.89 -28.37
CA HIS A 710 50.81 -58.27 -29.45
C HIS A 710 51.81 -57.25 -28.88
N LEU A 711 53.10 -57.48 -29.11
CA LEU A 711 54.20 -56.57 -28.72
C LEU A 711 54.94 -56.10 -29.98
N ASN A 712 55.06 -54.78 -30.18
CA ASN A 712 55.94 -54.15 -31.18
C ASN A 712 55.71 -54.49 -32.68
N GLN A 713 54.47 -54.53 -33.19
CA GLN A 713 54.21 -54.56 -34.64
C GLN A 713 54.01 -53.16 -35.24
N GLY A 714 55.09 -52.38 -35.34
CA GLY A 714 55.10 -51.08 -36.02
C GLY A 714 56.51 -50.61 -36.35
N SER A 715 56.96 -50.79 -37.59
CA SER A 715 58.23 -50.30 -38.12
C SER A 715 58.21 -48.77 -38.23
N ALA A 716 59.02 -48.08 -37.41
CA ALA A 716 59.22 -46.64 -37.51
C ALA A 716 60.13 -46.31 -38.71
N GLN A 717 59.52 -45.98 -39.85
CA GLN A 717 60.16 -45.19 -40.91
C GLN A 717 59.98 -43.70 -40.60
N ALA A 718 60.98 -42.87 -40.88
CA ALA A 718 60.83 -41.42 -40.78
C ALA A 718 59.66 -40.96 -41.69
N PRO A 719 58.75 -40.09 -41.23
CA PRO A 719 57.55 -39.69 -41.98
C PRO A 719 57.83 -39.21 -43.41
N GLU A 720 58.99 -38.58 -43.63
CA GLU A 720 59.45 -38.07 -44.92
C GLU A 720 59.80 -39.19 -45.92
N GLN A 721 60.42 -40.29 -45.46
CA GLN A 721 60.73 -41.45 -46.32
C GLN A 721 59.48 -42.24 -46.67
N ALA A 722 58.54 -42.39 -45.73
CA ALA A 722 57.27 -43.06 -45.98
C ALA A 722 56.42 -42.29 -47.00
N LEU A 723 56.34 -40.96 -46.88
CA LEU A 723 55.62 -40.12 -47.85
C LEU A 723 56.30 -40.11 -49.23
N ALA A 724 57.64 -40.06 -49.29
CA ALA A 724 58.36 -40.10 -50.58
C ALA A 724 58.11 -41.41 -51.35
N LEU A 725 58.10 -42.55 -50.65
CA LEU A 725 57.79 -43.86 -51.25
C LEU A 725 56.33 -43.95 -51.71
N GLN A 726 55.38 -43.49 -50.89
CA GLN A 726 53.96 -43.44 -51.25
C GLN A 726 53.71 -42.52 -52.45
N TRP A 727 54.35 -41.35 -52.47
CA TRP A 727 54.20 -40.38 -53.55
C TRP A 727 54.80 -40.91 -54.85
N ALA A 728 55.99 -41.51 -54.83
CA ALA A 728 56.61 -42.10 -56.00
C ALA A 728 55.76 -43.24 -56.59
N ALA A 729 55.17 -44.10 -55.74
CA ALA A 729 54.28 -45.18 -56.18
C ALA A 729 53.01 -44.62 -56.86
N ALA A 730 52.39 -43.61 -56.26
CA ALA A 730 51.20 -42.97 -56.83
C ALA A 730 51.50 -42.27 -58.17
N GLN A 731 52.65 -41.57 -58.29
CA GLN A 731 53.06 -40.91 -59.53
C GLN A 731 53.36 -41.91 -60.66
N ALA A 732 53.99 -43.05 -60.35
CA ALA A 732 54.22 -44.11 -61.34
C ALA A 732 52.90 -44.67 -61.89
N MET A 733 51.92 -44.91 -61.02
CA MET A 733 50.60 -45.40 -61.40
C MET A 733 49.81 -44.37 -62.23
N ILE A 734 49.90 -43.08 -61.89
CA ILE A 734 49.32 -41.99 -62.70
C ILE A 734 49.96 -41.96 -64.09
N ALA A 735 51.28 -42.05 -64.19
CA ALA A 735 52.00 -42.02 -65.47
C ALA A 735 51.61 -43.20 -66.36
N GLU A 736 51.46 -44.39 -65.78
CA GLU A 736 50.97 -45.59 -66.46
C GLU A 736 49.55 -45.39 -66.98
N GLY A 737 48.65 -44.87 -66.14
CA GLY A 737 47.27 -44.59 -66.51
C GLY A 737 47.12 -43.54 -67.61
N LEU A 738 47.93 -42.48 -67.58
CA LEU A 738 47.95 -41.44 -68.61
C LEU A 738 48.49 -41.94 -69.97
N ALA A 739 49.41 -42.91 -69.94
CA ALA A 739 49.96 -43.55 -71.13
C ALA A 739 49.01 -44.60 -71.75
N SER A 740 47.94 -45.00 -71.03
CA SER A 740 46.97 -45.96 -71.52
C SER A 740 46.28 -45.47 -72.81
N PRO A 741 46.07 -46.34 -73.82
CA PRO A 741 45.29 -45.99 -75.01
C PRO A 741 43.79 -45.81 -74.71
N ASP A 742 43.29 -46.35 -73.59
CA ASP A 742 41.89 -46.27 -73.18
C ASP A 742 41.55 -44.88 -72.59
N PRO A 743 40.57 -44.16 -73.18
CA PRO A 743 40.11 -42.88 -72.65
C PRO A 743 39.60 -42.95 -71.21
N ALA A 744 38.99 -44.06 -70.76
CA ALA A 744 38.47 -44.19 -69.40
C ALA A 744 39.59 -44.30 -68.37
N THR A 745 40.61 -45.13 -68.64
CA THR A 745 41.83 -45.23 -67.84
C THR A 745 42.59 -43.91 -67.78
N ARG A 746 42.73 -43.19 -68.90
CA ARG A 746 43.33 -41.85 -68.89
C ARG A 746 42.52 -40.87 -68.05
N ALA A 747 41.20 -40.91 -68.12
CA ALA A 747 40.32 -40.06 -67.31
C ALA A 747 40.45 -40.38 -65.80
N ALA A 748 40.50 -41.66 -65.43
CA ALA A 748 40.75 -42.10 -64.06
C ALA A 748 42.13 -41.64 -63.56
N ALA A 749 43.16 -41.69 -64.41
CA ALA A 749 44.51 -41.22 -64.07
C ALA A 749 44.56 -39.70 -63.83
N VAL A 750 43.91 -38.91 -64.69
CA VAL A 750 43.75 -37.46 -64.50
C VAL A 750 43.01 -37.15 -63.20
N LYS A 751 41.96 -37.93 -62.89
CA LYS A 751 41.15 -37.74 -61.69
C LYS A 751 41.94 -38.07 -60.42
N PHE A 752 42.65 -39.20 -60.40
CA PHE A 752 43.50 -39.58 -59.28
C PHE A 752 44.64 -38.57 -59.07
N ALA A 753 45.31 -38.12 -60.13
CA ALA A 753 46.32 -37.08 -60.05
C ALA A 753 45.78 -35.77 -59.45
N SER A 754 44.57 -35.38 -59.84
CA SER A 754 43.89 -34.18 -59.35
C SER A 754 43.53 -34.31 -57.87
N SER A 755 42.94 -35.44 -57.46
CA SER A 755 42.57 -35.72 -56.07
C SER A 755 43.79 -35.83 -55.16
N LEU A 756 44.88 -36.45 -55.64
CA LEU A 756 46.14 -36.59 -54.89
C LEU A 756 46.81 -35.23 -54.66
N LYS A 757 46.83 -34.36 -55.68
CA LYS A 757 47.27 -32.97 -55.53
C LYS A 757 46.37 -32.22 -54.54
N ALA A 758 45.05 -32.34 -54.69
CA ALA A 758 44.09 -31.66 -53.83
C ALA A 758 44.20 -32.08 -52.36
N GLN A 759 44.54 -33.34 -52.07
CA GLN A 759 44.78 -33.79 -50.70
C GLN A 759 45.96 -33.05 -50.05
N GLN A 760 47.03 -32.78 -50.80
CA GLN A 760 48.14 -31.98 -50.28
C GLN A 760 47.76 -30.51 -50.11
N MET A 761 46.99 -29.96 -51.05
CA MET A 761 46.45 -28.59 -50.93
C MET A 761 45.55 -28.44 -49.69
N ALA A 762 44.73 -29.45 -49.36
CA ALA A 762 43.89 -29.46 -48.17
C ALA A 762 44.74 -29.41 -46.88
N LYS A 763 45.85 -30.15 -46.82
CA LYS A 763 46.79 -30.10 -45.68
C LYS A 763 47.39 -28.70 -45.50
N LEU A 764 47.74 -28.01 -46.60
CA LEU A 764 48.24 -26.64 -46.53
C LEU A 764 47.14 -25.64 -46.12
N ALA A 765 45.92 -25.83 -46.61
CA ALA A 765 44.76 -25.02 -46.27
C ALA A 765 44.30 -25.22 -44.80
N ASP A 766 44.62 -26.36 -44.18
CA ASP A 766 44.40 -26.59 -42.74
C ASP A 766 45.54 -25.98 -41.91
N HIS A 767 46.79 -26.20 -42.34
CA HIS A 767 47.97 -25.73 -41.62
C HIS A 767 48.03 -24.20 -41.49
N VAL A 768 47.54 -23.45 -42.47
CA VAL A 768 47.55 -21.97 -42.42
C VAL A 768 46.75 -21.40 -41.22
N TYR A 769 45.85 -22.17 -40.59
CA TYR A 769 45.18 -21.79 -39.34
C TYR A 769 46.10 -21.92 -38.11
N HIS A 770 47.15 -22.72 -38.20
CA HIS A 770 48.06 -23.10 -37.12
C HIS A 770 49.54 -22.87 -37.53
N PRO A 771 49.95 -21.63 -37.89
CA PRO A 771 51.27 -21.36 -38.46
C PRO A 771 52.46 -21.64 -37.53
N ASN A 772 52.21 -21.89 -36.24
CA ASN A 772 53.23 -22.25 -35.26
C ASN A 772 53.50 -23.76 -35.19
N ASP A 773 52.64 -24.57 -35.80
CA ASP A 773 52.86 -26.02 -35.91
C ASP A 773 53.94 -26.31 -36.98
N PRO A 774 54.61 -27.48 -36.92
CA PRO A 774 55.51 -27.88 -37.99
C PRO A 774 54.75 -28.02 -39.32
N PRO A 775 55.31 -27.55 -40.46
CA PRO A 775 54.65 -27.65 -41.75
C PRO A 775 54.35 -29.13 -42.10
N PRO A 776 53.30 -29.40 -42.91
CA PRO A 776 52.96 -30.75 -43.30
C PRO A 776 54.16 -31.47 -43.93
N THR A 777 54.34 -32.76 -43.61
CA THR A 777 55.46 -33.58 -44.10
C THR A 777 55.62 -33.43 -45.62
N GLY A 778 56.85 -33.17 -46.07
CA GLY A 778 57.18 -32.90 -47.48
C GLY A 778 57.12 -31.43 -47.88
N TRP A 779 56.70 -30.52 -47.00
CA TRP A 779 56.63 -29.09 -47.26
C TRP A 779 57.51 -28.29 -46.30
N LYS A 780 58.10 -27.20 -46.81
CA LYS A 780 58.82 -26.20 -46.02
C LYS A 780 58.10 -24.86 -46.10
N MET A 781 57.86 -24.21 -44.96
CA MET A 781 57.34 -22.85 -44.93
C MET A 781 58.43 -21.84 -45.33
N ALA A 782 58.13 -20.96 -46.26
CA ALA A 782 59.05 -19.97 -46.83
C ALA A 782 58.57 -18.52 -46.65
N THR A 783 57.47 -18.31 -45.93
CA THR A 783 56.84 -16.99 -45.70
C THR A 783 57.78 -15.96 -45.08
N ASP A 784 58.63 -16.39 -44.14
CA ASP A 784 59.58 -15.51 -43.45
C ASP A 784 60.99 -15.55 -44.06
N ASP A 785 61.18 -16.18 -45.22
CA ASP A 785 62.46 -16.28 -45.93
C ASP A 785 62.50 -15.27 -47.09
N PRO A 786 63.11 -14.09 -46.92
CA PRO A 786 63.09 -13.04 -47.94
C PRO A 786 63.82 -13.45 -49.23
N GLU A 787 64.79 -14.35 -49.15
CA GLU A 787 65.52 -14.84 -50.32
C GLU A 787 64.69 -15.85 -51.11
N ALA A 788 63.93 -16.73 -50.44
CA ALA A 788 62.98 -17.62 -51.11
C ALA A 788 61.85 -16.86 -51.82
N LEU A 789 61.37 -15.76 -51.24
CA LEU A 789 60.28 -14.95 -51.80
C LEU A 789 60.71 -14.03 -52.96
N LYS A 790 62.00 -13.72 -53.06
CA LYS A 790 62.57 -12.81 -54.08
C LYS A 790 62.28 -13.26 -55.51
N ALA A 791 62.31 -14.57 -55.76
CA ALA A 791 62.00 -15.18 -57.07
C ALA A 791 60.56 -14.88 -57.55
N PHE A 792 59.68 -14.52 -56.61
CA PHE A 792 58.26 -14.27 -56.85
C PHE A 792 57.88 -12.79 -56.74
N ARG A 793 58.86 -11.89 -56.53
CA ARG A 793 58.66 -10.48 -56.16
C ARG A 793 57.73 -10.28 -54.96
N LEU A 794 57.70 -11.26 -54.06
CA LEU A 794 56.98 -11.19 -52.79
C LEU A 794 57.97 -10.84 -51.67
N LYS A 795 57.42 -10.34 -50.56
CA LYS A 795 58.13 -10.04 -49.31
C LYS A 795 57.28 -10.57 -48.15
N PRO A 796 57.87 -10.84 -46.97
CA PRO A 796 57.11 -11.31 -45.81
C PRO A 796 55.88 -10.44 -45.50
N ASP A 797 55.99 -9.10 -45.61
CA ASP A 797 54.89 -8.14 -45.45
C ASP A 797 53.69 -8.34 -46.40
N ASN A 798 53.84 -9.12 -47.48
CA ASN A 798 52.73 -9.46 -48.35
C ASN A 798 51.77 -10.47 -47.72
N PHE A 799 52.25 -11.28 -46.78
CA PHE A 799 51.51 -12.38 -46.16
C PHE A 799 50.84 -12.00 -44.83
N HIS A 800 51.07 -10.77 -44.37
CA HIS A 800 50.50 -10.22 -43.14
C HIS A 800 49.81 -8.87 -43.40
N LEU A 801 48.83 -8.56 -42.55
CA LEU A 801 48.14 -7.27 -42.49
C LEU A 801 47.99 -6.91 -41.00
N ASP A 802 48.64 -5.81 -40.59
CA ASP A 802 48.67 -5.36 -39.20
C ASP A 802 47.26 -5.16 -38.63
N ASP A 803 47.12 -5.40 -37.33
CA ASP A 803 45.86 -5.25 -36.57
C ASP A 803 44.66 -6.00 -37.20
N SER A 804 44.92 -7.15 -37.84
CA SER A 804 43.89 -7.99 -38.45
C SER A 804 44.15 -9.49 -38.28
N ASN A 805 43.13 -10.32 -38.49
CA ASN A 805 43.23 -11.77 -38.55
C ASN A 805 43.62 -12.32 -39.95
N PHE A 806 44.03 -11.46 -40.88
CA PHE A 806 44.50 -11.90 -42.20
C PHE A 806 45.74 -12.80 -42.04
N GLY A 807 45.71 -13.96 -42.68
CA GLY A 807 46.85 -14.87 -42.72
C GLY A 807 47.01 -15.47 -44.09
N ALA A 808 48.24 -15.43 -44.62
CA ALA A 808 48.65 -16.22 -45.77
C ALA A 808 50.02 -16.82 -45.48
N GLN A 809 50.34 -17.96 -46.10
CA GLN A 809 51.62 -18.64 -45.92
C GLN A 809 52.10 -19.20 -47.27
N MET A 810 53.39 -19.09 -47.56
CA MET A 810 54.03 -19.71 -48.73
C MET A 810 54.73 -21.00 -48.32
N TYR A 811 54.43 -22.09 -49.03
CA TYR A 811 55.03 -23.40 -48.84
C TYR A 811 55.81 -23.80 -50.08
N VAL A 812 57.02 -24.31 -49.88
CA VAL A 812 57.88 -24.86 -50.94
C VAL A 812 57.90 -26.38 -50.79
N PRO A 813 57.61 -27.16 -51.84
CA PRO A 813 57.67 -28.61 -51.79
C PRO A 813 59.13 -29.08 -51.67
N ASP A 814 59.40 -30.11 -50.86
CA ASP A 814 60.70 -30.77 -50.83
C ASP A 814 60.85 -31.64 -52.10
N PRO A 815 61.83 -31.36 -52.98
CA PRO A 815 62.07 -32.16 -54.17
C PRO A 815 62.38 -33.63 -53.86
N LYS A 816 62.87 -33.95 -52.65
CA LYS A 816 63.13 -35.33 -52.21
C LYS A 816 61.85 -36.14 -51.99
N VAL A 817 60.73 -35.48 -51.74
CA VAL A 817 59.43 -36.11 -51.50
C VAL A 817 58.56 -36.05 -52.75
N PHE A 818 58.44 -34.87 -53.38
CA PHE A 818 57.49 -34.64 -54.46
C PHE A 818 58.10 -34.62 -55.86
N GLY A 819 59.44 -34.65 -56.00
CA GLY A 819 60.10 -34.36 -57.28
C GLY A 819 59.65 -33.02 -57.85
N ASP A 820 59.39 -32.95 -59.16
CA ASP A 820 58.91 -31.74 -59.85
C ASP A 820 57.36 -31.68 -59.97
N SER A 821 56.64 -32.61 -59.31
CA SER A 821 55.18 -32.78 -59.48
C SER A 821 54.34 -31.75 -58.72
N MET A 822 54.92 -31.10 -57.71
CA MET A 822 54.26 -30.08 -56.90
C MET A 822 54.96 -28.74 -57.07
N LYS A 823 54.19 -27.65 -57.03
CA LYS A 823 54.70 -26.28 -57.12
C LYS A 823 54.73 -25.62 -55.74
N PRO A 824 55.59 -24.61 -55.54
CA PRO A 824 55.41 -23.66 -54.45
C PRO A 824 53.96 -23.20 -54.38
N THR A 825 53.37 -23.24 -53.18
CA THR A 825 51.94 -23.01 -52.98
C THR A 825 51.71 -21.93 -51.94
N ILE A 826 50.84 -20.97 -52.24
CA ILE A 826 50.39 -19.95 -51.29
C ILE A 826 49.02 -20.36 -50.73
N ALA A 827 48.96 -20.60 -49.43
CA ALA A 827 47.71 -20.89 -48.72
C ALA A 827 47.18 -19.65 -48.01
N PHE A 828 45.88 -19.41 -48.10
CA PHE A 828 45.19 -18.33 -47.42
C PHE A 828 44.31 -18.86 -46.27
N LYS A 829 44.43 -18.21 -45.10
CA LYS A 829 43.64 -18.51 -43.91
C LYS A 829 42.20 -18.05 -44.10
N GLY A 830 41.26 -18.91 -43.73
CA GLY A 830 39.84 -18.57 -43.70
C GLY A 830 39.35 -18.17 -42.30
N THR A 831 38.04 -18.23 -42.11
CA THR A 831 37.37 -17.71 -40.90
C THR A 831 37.69 -18.55 -39.66
N GLN A 832 38.26 -17.94 -38.62
CA GLN A 832 38.63 -18.64 -37.37
C GLN A 832 37.48 -18.72 -36.35
N SER A 833 36.51 -17.80 -36.43
CA SER A 833 35.37 -17.73 -35.51
C SER A 833 34.11 -17.31 -36.27
N LEU A 834 33.06 -18.13 -36.21
CA LEU A 834 31.73 -17.86 -36.82
C LEU A 834 30.91 -16.82 -36.02
N LYS A 835 31.57 -15.91 -35.30
CA LYS A 835 30.89 -14.82 -34.58
C LYS A 835 30.31 -13.86 -35.61
N PRO A 836 29.00 -13.54 -35.56
CA PRO A 836 28.44 -12.47 -36.38
C PRO A 836 29.24 -11.19 -36.13
N TRP A 837 29.67 -10.51 -37.20
CA TRP A 837 30.41 -9.23 -37.17
C TRP A 837 31.88 -9.27 -36.72
N GLY A 838 32.54 -10.44 -36.77
CA GLY A 838 34.01 -10.52 -36.66
C GLY A 838 34.73 -10.11 -37.96
N ASP A 839 36.00 -9.70 -37.85
CA ASP A 839 36.81 -9.14 -38.96
C ASP A 839 36.81 -10.01 -40.24
N ASP A 840 36.92 -11.33 -40.09
CA ASP A 840 36.88 -12.29 -41.22
C ASP A 840 35.53 -12.26 -41.95
N MET A 841 34.42 -12.27 -41.20
CA MET A 841 33.08 -12.31 -41.76
C MET A 841 32.68 -10.96 -42.36
N ALA A 842 33.14 -9.86 -41.77
CA ALA A 842 33.00 -8.52 -42.32
C ALA A 842 33.72 -8.37 -43.67
N ASN A 843 34.97 -8.85 -43.76
CA ASN A 843 35.73 -8.85 -45.02
C ASN A 843 35.08 -9.70 -46.11
N ASN A 844 34.57 -10.88 -45.75
CA ASN A 844 33.88 -11.77 -46.70
C ASN A 844 32.57 -11.15 -47.20
N MET A 845 31.80 -10.52 -46.32
CA MET A 845 30.52 -9.89 -46.67
C MET A 845 30.72 -8.63 -47.51
N ALA A 846 31.69 -7.78 -47.15
CA ALA A 846 32.03 -6.57 -47.92
C ALA A 846 32.42 -6.94 -49.35
N GLN A 847 33.35 -7.88 -49.53
CA GLN A 847 33.74 -8.34 -50.87
C GLN A 847 32.55 -8.99 -51.62
N GLY A 848 31.70 -9.77 -50.95
CA GLY A 848 30.52 -10.36 -51.58
C GLY A 848 29.57 -9.33 -52.19
N LEU A 849 29.44 -8.16 -51.55
CA LEU A 849 28.61 -7.03 -52.00
C LEU A 849 29.32 -6.11 -53.01
N GLY A 850 30.60 -6.35 -53.32
CA GLY A 850 31.42 -5.49 -54.18
C GLY A 850 32.07 -4.30 -53.45
N ASP A 851 31.98 -4.25 -52.11
CA ASP A 851 32.61 -3.23 -51.27
C ASP A 851 34.09 -3.54 -51.00
N GLU A 852 34.81 -2.56 -50.44
CA GLU A 852 36.23 -2.70 -50.12
C GLU A 852 36.49 -3.75 -49.03
N SER A 853 37.39 -4.69 -49.30
CA SER A 853 37.92 -5.69 -48.38
C SER A 853 39.45 -5.66 -48.38
N PRO A 854 40.07 -5.25 -47.25
CA PRO A 854 41.53 -5.32 -47.08
C PRO A 854 42.13 -6.71 -47.32
N TYR A 855 41.39 -7.79 -47.02
CA TYR A 855 41.85 -9.17 -47.16
C TYR A 855 41.96 -9.56 -48.64
N TYR A 856 40.90 -9.31 -49.41
CA TYR A 856 40.92 -9.57 -50.86
C TYR A 856 41.84 -8.61 -51.60
N ARG A 857 42.01 -7.36 -51.14
CA ARG A 857 43.04 -6.44 -51.67
C ARG A 857 44.44 -7.03 -51.55
N LYS A 858 44.80 -7.61 -50.39
CA LYS A 858 46.09 -8.29 -50.19
C LYS A 858 46.23 -9.51 -51.09
N ALA A 859 45.20 -10.34 -51.21
CA ALA A 859 45.20 -11.52 -52.08
C ALA A 859 45.40 -11.14 -53.58
N VAL A 860 44.65 -10.16 -54.08
CA VAL A 860 44.81 -9.62 -55.45
C VAL A 860 46.20 -9.00 -55.63
N THR A 861 46.73 -8.29 -54.63
CA THR A 861 48.10 -7.73 -54.68
C THR A 861 49.15 -8.82 -54.82
N ILE A 862 49.03 -9.94 -54.10
CA ILE A 862 49.93 -11.11 -54.25
C ILE A 862 49.83 -11.65 -55.67
N GLY A 863 48.61 -11.87 -56.17
CA GLY A 863 48.38 -12.38 -57.52
C GLY A 863 48.95 -11.47 -58.62
N SER A 864 48.65 -10.17 -58.58
CA SER A 864 49.16 -9.20 -59.55
C SER A 864 50.68 -9.05 -59.51
N ARG A 865 51.32 -9.21 -58.34
CA ARG A 865 52.80 -9.22 -58.26
C ARG A 865 53.39 -10.44 -58.94
N LEU A 866 52.76 -11.60 -58.81
CA LEU A 866 53.19 -12.83 -59.48
C LEU A 866 53.01 -12.73 -61.00
N GLU A 867 51.93 -12.10 -61.47
CA GLU A 867 51.71 -11.79 -62.89
C GLU A 867 52.80 -10.86 -63.44
N GLN A 868 53.03 -9.73 -62.77
CA GLN A 868 54.06 -8.76 -63.14
C GLN A 868 55.49 -9.33 -63.06
N ALA A 869 55.71 -10.35 -62.22
CA ALA A 869 56.96 -11.07 -62.12
C ALA A 869 57.13 -12.15 -63.20
N GLY A 870 56.07 -12.49 -63.96
CA GLY A 870 56.05 -13.65 -64.86
C GLY A 870 56.13 -14.99 -64.13
N ALA A 871 55.84 -15.00 -62.82
CA ALA A 871 56.03 -16.16 -61.93
C ALA A 871 54.73 -16.93 -61.65
N ALA A 872 53.59 -16.46 -62.17
CA ALA A 872 52.27 -17.02 -61.90
C ALA A 872 52.12 -18.50 -62.27
N SER A 873 52.74 -18.96 -63.36
CA SER A 873 52.68 -20.37 -63.78
C SER A 873 53.47 -21.31 -62.85
N GLY A 874 54.37 -20.75 -62.02
CA GLY A 874 55.22 -21.47 -61.08
C GLY A 874 54.68 -21.55 -59.65
N VAL A 875 53.50 -20.98 -59.36
CA VAL A 875 52.89 -20.96 -58.02
C VAL A 875 51.44 -21.43 -58.09
N ASP A 876 51.05 -22.27 -57.15
CA ASP A 876 49.65 -22.65 -56.93
C ASP A 876 49.04 -21.92 -55.73
N PHE A 877 47.72 -21.80 -55.69
CA PHE A 877 46.99 -21.20 -54.57
C PHE A 877 46.04 -22.19 -53.92
N THR A 878 45.87 -22.08 -52.61
CA THR A 878 44.88 -22.87 -51.89
C THR A 878 44.30 -22.11 -50.69
N GLY A 879 43.16 -22.58 -50.19
CA GLY A 879 42.52 -21.99 -49.04
C GLY A 879 41.15 -22.60 -48.76
N HIS A 880 40.72 -22.40 -47.53
CA HIS A 880 39.45 -22.91 -47.01
C HIS A 880 38.50 -21.75 -46.66
N SER A 881 37.20 -21.88 -46.94
CA SER A 881 36.20 -20.86 -46.58
C SER A 881 36.56 -19.49 -47.18
N LEU A 882 36.61 -18.42 -46.38
CA LEU A 882 37.10 -17.10 -46.80
C LEU A 882 38.49 -17.19 -47.48
N GLY A 883 39.38 -18.04 -46.98
CA GLY A 883 40.69 -18.28 -47.58
C GLY A 883 40.61 -18.89 -48.96
N GLY A 884 39.59 -19.71 -49.23
CA GLY A 884 39.32 -20.26 -50.57
C GLY A 884 38.91 -19.16 -51.54
N GLY A 885 38.08 -18.19 -51.12
CA GLY A 885 37.72 -17.03 -51.94
C GLY A 885 38.93 -16.16 -52.26
N MET A 886 39.80 -15.91 -51.27
CA MET A 886 41.06 -15.18 -51.48
C MET A 886 42.02 -15.90 -52.42
N ALA A 887 42.13 -17.23 -52.32
CA ALA A 887 42.92 -18.05 -53.24
C ALA A 887 42.41 -17.94 -54.68
N SER A 888 41.09 -17.96 -54.88
CA SER A 888 40.48 -17.73 -56.20
C SER A 888 40.78 -16.33 -56.73
N ALA A 889 40.70 -15.29 -55.89
CA ALA A 889 41.02 -13.92 -56.29
C ALA A 889 42.49 -13.74 -56.69
N ALA A 890 43.41 -14.36 -55.95
CA ALA A 890 44.84 -14.34 -56.28
C ALA A 890 45.15 -15.11 -57.58
N ALA A 891 44.44 -16.22 -57.82
CA ALA A 891 44.56 -17.00 -59.05
C ALA A 891 44.03 -16.24 -60.27
N GLU A 892 42.86 -15.62 -60.18
CA GLU A 892 42.33 -14.76 -61.25
C GLU A 892 43.20 -13.52 -61.50
N ALA A 893 43.80 -12.93 -60.46
CA ALA A 893 44.71 -11.79 -60.60
C ALA A 893 46.09 -12.16 -61.17
N SER A 894 46.47 -13.44 -61.12
CA SER A 894 47.80 -13.92 -61.53
C SER A 894 47.82 -14.73 -62.83
N GLY A 895 46.75 -15.48 -63.11
CA GLY A 895 46.74 -16.57 -64.08
C GLY A 895 47.31 -17.90 -63.55
N GLY A 896 47.69 -17.96 -62.26
CA GLY A 896 48.12 -19.20 -61.59
C GLY A 896 46.94 -20.15 -61.30
N SER A 897 47.21 -21.39 -60.89
CA SER A 897 46.14 -22.37 -60.62
C SER A 897 45.73 -22.41 -59.15
N ALA A 898 44.47 -22.71 -58.83
CA ALA A 898 44.02 -22.85 -57.44
C ALA A 898 43.21 -24.12 -57.17
N VAL A 899 43.39 -24.65 -55.96
CA VAL A 899 42.55 -25.71 -55.39
C VAL A 899 41.96 -25.21 -54.09
N THR A 900 40.64 -25.07 -54.03
CA THR A 900 39.95 -24.42 -52.90
C THR A 900 38.97 -25.38 -52.24
N PHE A 901 38.71 -25.17 -50.94
CA PHE A 901 37.87 -26.07 -50.13
C PHE A 901 36.75 -25.30 -49.43
N ASN A 902 35.51 -25.75 -49.56
CA ASN A 902 34.31 -25.09 -49.02
C ASN A 902 34.37 -23.56 -49.19
N ALA A 903 34.78 -23.11 -50.37
CA ALA A 903 35.28 -21.76 -50.59
C ALA A 903 34.17 -20.71 -50.55
N ALA A 904 34.49 -19.53 -50.00
CA ALA A 904 33.64 -18.36 -50.15
C ALA A 904 33.57 -17.91 -51.61
N GLY A 905 32.47 -17.25 -51.96
CA GLY A 905 32.25 -16.78 -53.32
C GLY A 905 33.12 -15.59 -53.69
N LEU A 906 33.42 -15.46 -54.99
CA LEU A 906 34.16 -14.32 -55.52
C LEU A 906 33.23 -13.44 -56.34
N ASN A 907 33.04 -12.19 -55.94
CA ASN A 907 32.35 -11.19 -56.76
C ASN A 907 33.17 -10.92 -58.05
N PRO A 908 32.56 -10.93 -59.24
CA PRO A 908 33.27 -10.76 -60.51
C PRO A 908 34.08 -9.47 -60.64
N GLU A 909 33.75 -8.43 -59.87
CA GLU A 909 34.44 -7.14 -59.91
C GLU A 909 35.65 -7.06 -58.96
N THR A 910 35.82 -8.03 -58.05
CA THR A 910 36.84 -7.96 -56.97
C THR A 910 38.26 -7.78 -57.49
N VAL A 911 38.66 -8.46 -58.57
CA VAL A 911 40.02 -8.34 -59.13
C VAL A 911 40.25 -6.96 -59.76
N ALA A 912 39.28 -6.50 -60.56
CA ALA A 912 39.34 -5.19 -61.22
C ALA A 912 39.32 -4.03 -60.21
N GLN A 913 38.54 -4.15 -59.13
CA GLN A 913 38.42 -3.17 -58.07
C GLN A 913 39.77 -2.80 -57.42
N TYR A 914 40.70 -3.75 -57.34
CA TYR A 914 42.04 -3.52 -56.77
C TYR A 914 43.13 -3.31 -57.83
N GLY A 915 42.74 -3.03 -59.08
CA GLY A 915 43.67 -2.73 -60.18
C GLY A 915 44.32 -3.95 -60.81
N GLY A 916 43.83 -5.16 -60.53
CA GLY A 916 44.23 -6.38 -61.22
C GLY A 916 43.43 -6.59 -62.51
N THR A 917 44.01 -7.33 -63.45
CA THR A 917 43.29 -7.80 -64.66
C THR A 917 42.94 -9.27 -64.45
N VAL A 918 41.69 -9.66 -64.69
CA VAL A 918 41.27 -11.06 -64.62
C VAL A 918 41.98 -11.83 -65.74
N GLN A 919 42.84 -12.77 -65.33
CA GLN A 919 43.58 -13.68 -66.19
C GLN A 919 42.83 -15.01 -66.33
N SER A 920 43.09 -15.72 -67.43
CA SER A 920 42.62 -17.10 -67.57
C SER A 920 43.34 -18.01 -66.55
N THR A 921 42.58 -18.69 -65.70
CA THR A 921 43.10 -19.53 -64.61
C THR A 921 42.34 -20.85 -64.55
N ASN A 922 42.99 -21.89 -63.99
CA ASN A 922 42.34 -23.15 -63.67
C ASN A 922 42.09 -23.25 -62.15
N ILE A 923 40.82 -23.23 -61.75
CA ILE A 923 40.40 -23.32 -60.35
C ILE A 923 39.52 -24.56 -60.17
N THR A 924 39.90 -25.44 -59.24
CA THR A 924 39.10 -26.59 -58.82
C THR A 924 38.57 -26.34 -57.41
N ALA A 925 37.25 -26.33 -57.24
CA ALA A 925 36.58 -26.00 -55.98
C ALA A 925 35.98 -27.25 -55.34
N TYR A 926 36.67 -27.83 -54.37
CA TYR A 926 36.18 -28.96 -53.60
C TYR A 926 35.20 -28.49 -52.52
N ARG A 927 34.08 -29.19 -52.36
CA ARG A 927 33.05 -28.85 -51.37
C ARG A 927 32.47 -30.10 -50.73
N VAL A 928 32.22 -30.05 -49.43
CA VAL A 928 31.63 -31.17 -48.69
C VAL A 928 30.11 -31.11 -48.84
N ASP A 929 29.46 -32.22 -49.22
CA ASP A 929 28.02 -32.23 -49.43
C ASP A 929 27.26 -31.84 -48.15
N GLY A 930 26.40 -30.82 -48.24
CA GLY A 930 25.66 -30.29 -47.10
C GLY A 930 26.46 -29.40 -46.15
N ASP A 931 27.62 -28.89 -46.56
CA ASP A 931 28.26 -27.78 -45.84
C ASP A 931 27.37 -26.51 -45.87
N ILE A 932 27.48 -25.71 -44.81
CA ILE A 932 26.60 -24.56 -44.61
C ILE A 932 26.80 -23.46 -45.68
N LEU A 933 28.01 -23.28 -46.20
CA LEU A 933 28.33 -22.18 -47.11
C LEU A 933 27.83 -22.48 -48.52
N THR A 934 28.10 -23.68 -49.04
CA THR A 934 27.54 -24.15 -50.31
C THR A 934 26.02 -24.17 -50.26
N GLY A 935 25.45 -24.64 -49.15
CA GLY A 935 23.99 -24.68 -48.97
C GLY A 935 23.32 -23.30 -49.09
N LEU A 936 23.99 -22.24 -48.60
CA LEU A 936 23.50 -20.87 -48.68
C LEU A 936 23.76 -20.22 -50.06
N GLN A 937 24.89 -20.53 -50.72
CA GLN A 937 25.22 -20.02 -52.05
C GLN A 937 24.42 -20.68 -53.18
N GLU A 938 23.95 -21.91 -52.97
CA GLU A 938 23.21 -22.69 -53.97
C GLU A 938 21.72 -22.87 -53.67
N GLY A 939 21.21 -22.31 -52.57
CA GLY A 939 19.78 -22.36 -52.22
C GLY A 939 19.29 -23.76 -51.79
N ARG A 940 20.15 -24.57 -51.17
CA ARG A 940 19.85 -25.97 -50.80
C ARG A 940 19.44 -26.16 -49.33
N LEU A 941 19.26 -25.08 -48.57
CA LEU A 941 18.95 -25.07 -47.12
C LEU A 941 17.54 -24.51 -46.83
N GLY A 942 16.48 -25.21 -47.28
CA GLY A 942 15.09 -24.96 -46.87
C GLY A 942 14.49 -23.59 -47.28
N PRO A 943 13.24 -23.27 -46.89
CA PRO A 943 12.45 -22.16 -47.46
C PRO A 943 12.95 -20.73 -47.12
N ILE A 944 14.03 -20.60 -46.35
CA ILE A 944 14.69 -19.31 -46.05
C ILE A 944 15.85 -19.03 -47.03
N SER A 945 16.33 -20.04 -47.79
CA SER A 945 17.55 -19.92 -48.59
C SER A 945 17.40 -19.28 -49.98
N ASP A 946 16.19 -19.23 -50.54
CA ASP A 946 15.99 -18.71 -51.91
C ASP A 946 16.25 -17.19 -52.01
N GLY A 947 15.97 -16.44 -50.94
CA GLY A 947 16.22 -14.99 -50.88
C GLY A 947 17.68 -14.62 -50.63
N THR A 948 18.45 -15.47 -49.95
CA THR A 948 19.89 -15.25 -49.69
C THR A 948 20.79 -15.72 -50.82
N ALA A 949 20.38 -16.73 -51.60
CA ALA A 949 21.13 -17.25 -52.73
C ALA A 949 21.28 -16.23 -53.90
N GLN A 950 20.42 -15.20 -53.98
CA GLN A 950 20.55 -14.12 -54.96
C GLN A 950 21.57 -13.04 -54.56
N LEU A 951 21.96 -12.96 -53.28
CA LEU A 951 22.81 -11.89 -52.75
C LEU A 951 24.27 -12.29 -52.52
N MET A 952 24.59 -13.59 -52.58
CA MET A 952 25.95 -14.08 -52.34
C MET A 952 26.59 -14.61 -53.62
N PRO A 953 27.84 -14.23 -53.94
CA PRO A 953 28.55 -14.80 -55.07
C PRO A 953 28.82 -16.30 -54.86
N LYS A 954 28.93 -17.04 -55.96
CA LYS A 954 29.31 -18.46 -55.95
C LYS A 954 30.82 -18.62 -55.86
N ALA A 955 31.27 -19.75 -55.33
CA ALA A 955 32.66 -20.15 -55.41
C ALA A 955 33.09 -20.26 -56.89
N VAL A 956 34.27 -19.73 -57.20
CA VAL A 956 34.83 -19.76 -58.56
C VAL A 956 35.54 -21.09 -58.81
N GLY A 957 35.39 -21.61 -60.03
CA GLY A 957 36.06 -22.82 -60.49
C GLY A 957 35.11 -23.97 -60.80
N THR A 958 35.69 -25.11 -61.15
CA THR A 958 34.94 -26.34 -61.41
C THR A 958 34.63 -27.04 -60.08
N PRO A 959 33.36 -27.22 -59.70
CA PRO A 959 33.00 -27.79 -58.40
C PRO A 959 33.19 -29.30 -58.37
N VAL A 960 33.77 -29.82 -57.29
CA VAL A 960 33.89 -31.26 -56.99
C VAL A 960 33.30 -31.52 -55.61
N THR A 961 32.26 -32.36 -55.53
CA THR A 961 31.60 -32.67 -54.25
C THR A 961 32.26 -33.85 -53.55
N LEU A 962 32.57 -33.68 -52.27
CA LEU A 962 33.10 -34.67 -51.34
C LEU A 962 31.99 -35.19 -50.41
N ASP A 963 32.09 -36.44 -49.99
CA ASP A 963 31.18 -37.02 -49.00
C ASP A 963 31.50 -36.46 -47.59
N GLY A 964 30.48 -35.99 -46.86
CA GLY A 964 30.62 -35.45 -45.51
C GLY A 964 30.30 -36.48 -44.42
N GLN A 965 31.10 -36.53 -43.35
CA GLN A 965 30.86 -37.43 -42.21
C GLN A 965 30.22 -36.74 -41.01
N SER A 966 30.36 -35.42 -40.91
CA SER A 966 29.73 -34.67 -39.82
C SER A 966 28.20 -34.69 -39.94
N ILE A 967 27.53 -34.87 -38.80
CA ILE A 967 26.07 -34.80 -38.67
C ILE A 967 25.58 -33.34 -38.79
N THR A 968 26.43 -32.35 -38.49
CA THR A 968 26.08 -30.94 -38.53
C THR A 968 26.65 -30.25 -39.77
N THR A 969 25.88 -29.34 -40.39
CA THR A 969 26.30 -28.54 -41.55
C THR A 969 27.54 -27.68 -41.26
N VAL A 970 27.69 -27.21 -40.01
CA VAL A 970 28.89 -26.49 -39.53
C VAL A 970 30.08 -27.43 -39.43
N GLY A 971 29.91 -28.65 -38.90
CA GLY A 971 31.01 -29.62 -38.85
C GLY A 971 31.44 -30.07 -40.25
N ARG A 972 30.51 -30.14 -41.23
CA ARG A 972 30.82 -30.41 -42.65
C ARG A 972 31.58 -29.26 -43.31
N HIS A 973 31.41 -28.05 -42.81
CA HIS A 973 32.16 -26.88 -43.26
C HIS A 973 33.62 -26.92 -42.79
N MET A 974 33.94 -27.51 -41.64
CA MET A 974 35.28 -27.42 -41.06
C MET A 974 36.32 -28.27 -41.81
N MET A 975 37.60 -27.87 -41.71
CA MET A 975 38.71 -28.57 -42.37
C MET A 975 38.88 -30.04 -41.98
N GLY A 976 38.40 -30.46 -40.82
CA GLY A 976 38.39 -31.87 -40.41
C GLY A 976 37.56 -32.75 -41.35
N ASP A 977 36.38 -32.30 -41.77
CA ASP A 977 35.50 -33.06 -42.68
C ASP A 977 35.98 -32.94 -44.14
N VAL A 978 36.55 -31.78 -44.52
CA VAL A 978 37.25 -31.60 -45.81
C VAL A 978 38.41 -32.58 -45.95
N THR A 979 39.28 -32.68 -44.94
CA THR A 979 40.46 -33.56 -44.98
C THR A 979 40.05 -35.02 -45.01
N THR A 980 39.03 -35.39 -44.25
CA THR A 980 38.47 -36.75 -44.24
C THR A 980 37.86 -37.09 -45.60
N GLY A 981 37.04 -36.21 -46.17
CA GLY A 981 36.44 -36.36 -47.49
C GLY A 981 37.49 -36.46 -48.60
N MET A 982 38.55 -35.64 -48.54
CA MET A 982 39.66 -35.72 -49.50
C MET A 982 40.43 -37.03 -49.42
N ASN A 983 40.70 -37.54 -48.21
CA ASN A 983 41.36 -38.85 -48.05
C ASN A 983 40.52 -39.98 -48.66
N GLN A 984 39.20 -39.94 -48.49
CA GLN A 984 38.28 -40.89 -49.09
C GLN A 984 38.23 -40.76 -50.62
N GLN A 985 38.22 -39.53 -51.13
CA GLN A 985 38.21 -39.27 -52.57
C GLN A 985 39.50 -39.75 -53.25
N VAL A 986 40.67 -39.54 -52.62
CA VAL A 986 41.95 -40.08 -53.11
C VAL A 986 41.92 -41.60 -53.14
N ALA A 987 41.51 -42.26 -52.04
CA ALA A 987 41.44 -43.72 -52.00
C ALA A 987 40.45 -44.28 -53.04
N LYS A 988 39.33 -43.59 -53.28
CA LYS A 988 38.33 -43.97 -54.29
C LYS A 988 38.88 -43.84 -55.71
N ASP A 989 39.56 -42.75 -56.02
CA ASP A 989 40.13 -42.52 -57.36
C ASP A 989 41.38 -43.39 -57.61
N GLU A 990 42.15 -43.71 -56.56
CA GLU A 990 43.23 -44.69 -56.61
C GLU A 990 42.69 -46.08 -56.97
N LEU A 991 41.66 -46.52 -56.26
CA LEU A 991 41.02 -47.82 -56.51
C LEU A 991 40.40 -47.89 -57.91
N ASP A 992 39.78 -46.80 -58.38
CA ASP A 992 39.23 -46.71 -59.73
C ASP A 992 40.34 -46.82 -60.78
N LEU A 993 41.45 -46.08 -60.63
CA LEU A 993 42.58 -46.17 -61.55
C LEU A 993 43.22 -47.58 -61.57
N VAL A 994 43.43 -48.19 -60.39
CA VAL A 994 43.94 -49.57 -60.28
C VAL A 994 42.99 -50.55 -60.98
N SER A 995 41.68 -50.38 -60.80
CA SER A 995 40.67 -51.22 -61.48
C SER A 995 40.75 -51.05 -63.00
N GLN A 996 40.86 -49.82 -63.51
CA GLN A 996 40.91 -49.52 -64.94
C GLN A 996 42.20 -50.03 -65.60
N LEU A 997 43.35 -49.86 -64.94
CA LEU A 997 44.65 -50.39 -65.38
C LEU A 997 44.64 -51.92 -65.46
N ASN A 998 44.04 -52.60 -64.47
CA ASN A 998 43.92 -54.05 -64.48
C ASN A 998 42.93 -54.58 -65.54
N SER A 999 41.93 -53.78 -65.96
CA SER A 999 41.01 -54.15 -67.04
C SER A 999 41.52 -53.82 -68.45
N SER A 1000 42.60 -53.05 -68.56
CA SER A 1000 43.23 -52.63 -69.83
C SER A 1000 44.38 -53.55 -70.29
N HIS A 1001 44.69 -54.58 -69.50
CA HIS A 1001 45.73 -55.58 -69.75
C HIS A 1001 45.21 -56.87 -70.39
#